data_AF-A0AAE3V3B1-F1
#
_entry.id   AF-A0AAE3V3B1-F1
#
_cell.length_a   1.000
_cell.length_b   1.000
_cell.length_c   1.000
_cell.angle_alpha   90.00
_cell.angle_beta   90.00
_cell.angle_gamma   90.00
#
_symmetry.space_group_name_H-M   'P 1'
#
loop_
_entity.id
_entity.type
_entity.pdbx_description
1 polymer ?
#
loop_
_entity_poly.entity_id
_entity_poly.type
_entity_poly.pdbx_seq_one_letter_code
_entity_poly.pdbx_strand_id
1 'polypeptide(L)'
;MDDRSPSPSSVPPDALPHPSAPVVVVTRPRAQALMLVAALERHGLRTLQFPLLDIAPTPNLDDLRAALADPSRYALVVFVSPNAVQQAFAAMPEGFRWPQDVPVAVVGPASAQALAAHGVEPPTHSVIRPDVHADDARQDSEALYARLDPAQLSGREVLIVRGNGGREWLADRLREAGVAVRTVEAYRRSVPVPDAAAWAALREVLAGRHAWTLTSSEAVRNLDSLARASLTAAEVDTLHAAPCFAPHARIVEQAQSLGFRDVTLTGAGDDRLLAGLLAWAAPVAPVAEAVPSPAPAAAPAEPKPSSPAPIVSQTSVPSSVSAPGPAAASPGPAAAPAAPTTTVSARSGRGNWLLWAALIVVLVVVAGLQLRNERLAREVRQRAQQNETLAQEMRVLSRNDQDAFAQLQQKFGALDARTAETRDRQGALEQAAQDLLRNRDDWQRAEIERSLEVASEQLQLTGNVSSALVALQTIDARLASLDKPQFRAMRRAVARDIAKLKALPAIDLSGAAIRLDDAINGIDALPLVSSALPLESQQAAQAPHGRSAKPAKVAAPASAPAAPVAAQTGWSAGVRAWWGRLWHDVRHELGQIVQVRRVDQAEALLLSSDQAWFLRENLKLWLMNARLALLSRNEAVFRADLGRADALLARYFDPQSPRVVAEQTLLQQARASVGTLEVPTLADSLAAARGQGKE
;
A
#
# COMPACT_ATOMS: atom_id res chain seq x y z
N MET A 1 -42.29 39.79 10.49
CA MET A 1 -43.33 38.76 10.59
C MET A 1 -44.06 38.70 9.25
N ASP A 2 -43.53 38.07 8.20
CA ASP A 2 -42.58 36.95 8.16
C ASP A 2 -43.10 35.71 8.89
N ASP A 3 -43.90 34.91 8.18
CA ASP A 3 -43.61 33.48 8.00
C ASP A 3 -44.27 33.00 6.69
N ARG A 4 -43.50 32.30 5.85
CA ARG A 4 -43.95 31.59 4.63
C ARG A 4 -42.96 30.47 4.30
N SER A 5 -43.10 29.35 4.98
CA SER A 5 -42.42 28.09 4.65
C SER A 5 -42.67 27.68 3.19
N PRO A 6 -41.64 27.37 2.39
CA PRO A 6 -41.81 26.80 1.06
C PRO A 6 -42.07 25.29 1.15
N SER A 7 -43.14 24.80 0.51
CA SER A 7 -43.37 23.37 0.32
C SER A 7 -42.32 22.74 -0.60
N PRO A 8 -41.87 21.50 -0.35
CA PRO A 8 -40.85 20.86 -1.18
C PRO A 8 -41.37 20.57 -2.60
N SER A 9 -40.57 20.93 -3.61
CA SER A 9 -40.89 20.65 -5.01
C SER A 9 -40.82 19.15 -5.32
N SER A 10 -41.74 18.68 -6.16
CA SER A 10 -41.86 17.29 -6.59
C SER A 10 -40.64 16.83 -7.40
N VAL A 11 -39.96 15.78 -6.91
CA VAL A 11 -39.00 14.99 -7.70
C VAL A 11 -39.76 14.05 -8.64
N PRO A 12 -39.45 13.98 -9.95
CA PRO A 12 -40.05 13.00 -10.85
C PRO A 12 -39.49 11.57 -10.58
N PRO A 13 -40.32 10.51 -10.63
CA PRO A 13 -39.91 9.16 -10.28
C PRO A 13 -39.16 8.42 -11.41
N ASP A 14 -38.32 7.46 -11.00
CA ASP A 14 -37.73 6.36 -11.78
C ASP A 14 -37.25 6.64 -13.21
N ALA A 15 -36.05 7.23 -13.31
CA ALA A 15 -35.14 6.87 -14.39
C ALA A 15 -34.39 5.58 -14.01
N LEU A 16 -34.65 4.48 -14.71
CA LEU A 16 -33.91 3.22 -14.55
C LEU A 16 -32.40 3.44 -14.76
N PRO A 17 -31.52 2.81 -13.96
CA PRO A 17 -30.09 3.12 -13.99
C PRO A 17 -29.44 2.73 -15.32
N HIS A 18 -28.95 3.72 -16.07
CA HIS A 18 -28.19 3.50 -17.29
C HIS A 18 -26.89 2.73 -16.97
N PRO A 19 -26.62 1.56 -17.61
CA PRO A 19 -25.46 0.71 -17.32
C PRO A 19 -24.13 1.25 -17.92
N SER A 20 -23.98 2.57 -18.02
CA SER A 20 -22.86 3.24 -18.72
C SER A 20 -22.39 4.54 -18.05
N ALA A 21 -22.83 4.83 -16.82
CA ALA A 21 -22.32 5.98 -16.06
C ALA A 21 -20.86 5.71 -15.62
N PRO A 22 -19.90 6.63 -15.88
CA PRO A 22 -18.50 6.43 -15.58
C PRO A 22 -18.25 6.33 -14.06
N VAL A 23 -17.35 5.42 -13.66
CA VAL A 23 -17.01 5.16 -12.26
C VAL A 23 -15.58 5.56 -11.94
N VAL A 24 -15.37 6.30 -10.85
CA VAL A 24 -14.05 6.66 -10.34
C VAL A 24 -13.67 5.79 -9.14
N VAL A 25 -12.57 5.04 -9.26
CA VAL A 25 -12.02 4.23 -8.17
C VAL A 25 -11.11 5.10 -7.30
N VAL A 26 -11.47 5.24 -6.02
CA VAL A 26 -10.78 6.08 -5.05
C VAL A 26 -9.92 5.22 -4.14
N THR A 27 -8.60 5.31 -4.28
CA THR A 27 -7.63 4.43 -3.60
C THR A 27 -7.07 4.96 -2.27
N ARG A 28 -7.43 6.20 -1.91
CA ARG A 28 -7.00 6.87 -0.68
C ARG A 28 -7.52 6.16 0.58
N PRO A 29 -6.83 6.29 1.73
CA PRO A 29 -7.38 5.92 3.03
C PRO A 29 -8.76 6.54 3.24
N ARG A 30 -9.72 5.79 3.79
CA ARG A 30 -11.15 6.17 3.78
C ARG A 30 -11.42 7.58 4.31
N ALA A 31 -10.82 7.96 5.44
CA ALA A 31 -10.97 9.28 6.04
C ALA A 31 -10.48 10.44 5.13
N GLN A 32 -9.46 10.20 4.30
CA GLN A 32 -8.94 11.17 3.33
C GLN A 32 -9.71 11.16 1.99
N ALA A 33 -10.45 10.09 1.70
CA ALA A 33 -11.25 9.97 0.49
C ALA A 33 -12.53 10.81 0.54
N LEU A 34 -13.10 11.03 1.74
CA LEU A 34 -14.44 11.60 1.93
C LEU A 34 -14.71 12.89 1.14
N MET A 35 -13.80 13.88 1.20
CA MET A 35 -14.03 15.16 0.51
C MET A 35 -13.93 15.06 -1.02
N LEU A 36 -13.02 14.22 -1.52
CA LEU A 36 -12.88 13.96 -2.96
C LEU A 36 -14.08 13.17 -3.50
N VAL A 37 -14.52 12.14 -2.77
CA VAL A 37 -15.74 11.36 -3.07
C VAL A 37 -16.96 12.28 -3.13
N ALA A 38 -17.19 13.07 -2.08
CA ALA A 38 -18.30 14.02 -2.03
C ALA A 38 -18.18 15.17 -3.05
N ALA A 39 -17.01 15.40 -3.66
CA ALA A 39 -16.87 16.30 -4.80
C ALA A 39 -17.25 15.62 -6.12
N LEU A 40 -16.73 14.42 -6.38
CA LEU A 40 -17.05 13.62 -7.57
C LEU A 40 -18.56 13.34 -7.68
N GLU A 41 -19.20 12.97 -6.57
CA GLU A 41 -20.63 12.66 -6.51
C GLU A 41 -21.52 13.90 -6.69
N ARG A 42 -21.10 15.07 -6.21
CA ARG A 42 -21.77 16.36 -6.52
C ARG A 42 -21.72 16.75 -8.00
N HIS A 43 -20.76 16.21 -8.75
CA HIS A 43 -20.67 16.36 -10.20
C HIS A 43 -21.29 15.17 -10.96
N GLY A 44 -22.03 14.28 -10.29
CA GLY A 44 -22.77 13.18 -10.91
C GLY A 44 -21.91 11.95 -11.26
N LEU A 45 -20.66 11.88 -10.82
CA LEU A 45 -19.81 10.71 -11.03
C LEU A 45 -20.06 9.64 -9.96
N ARG A 46 -20.16 8.38 -10.37
CA ARG A 46 -20.21 7.25 -9.43
C ARG A 46 -18.81 7.03 -8.86
N THR A 47 -18.70 6.71 -7.57
CA THR A 47 -17.42 6.36 -6.95
C THR A 47 -17.40 4.91 -6.47
N LEU A 48 -16.22 4.30 -6.47
CA LEU A 48 -15.91 3.07 -5.75
C LEU A 48 -14.74 3.33 -4.80
N GLN A 49 -14.98 3.27 -3.50
CA GLN A 49 -13.90 3.38 -2.51
C GLN A 49 -13.17 2.04 -2.36
N PHE A 50 -12.01 1.92 -2.99
CA PHE A 50 -11.12 0.76 -2.91
C PHE A 50 -9.79 1.17 -2.26
N PRO A 51 -9.77 1.46 -0.93
CA PRO A 51 -8.59 1.97 -0.25
C PRO A 51 -7.43 0.98 -0.34
N LEU A 52 -6.23 1.46 -0.66
CA LEU A 52 -5.01 0.64 -0.80
C LEU A 52 -3.98 0.89 0.31
N LEU A 53 -4.29 1.82 1.21
CA LEU A 53 -3.58 2.14 2.43
C LEU A 53 -4.62 2.40 3.51
N ASP A 54 -4.47 1.76 4.67
CA ASP A 54 -5.20 2.12 5.88
C ASP A 54 -4.27 2.87 6.84
N ILE A 55 -4.85 3.82 7.58
CA ILE A 55 -4.16 4.73 8.50
C ILE A 55 -4.87 4.64 9.84
N ALA A 56 -4.34 3.77 10.70
CA ALA A 56 -4.85 3.58 12.06
C ALA A 56 -3.94 4.31 13.08
N PRO A 57 -4.44 4.67 14.28
CA PRO A 57 -3.61 5.14 15.37
C PRO A 57 -2.47 4.16 15.71
N THR A 58 -1.41 4.67 16.31
CA THR A 58 -0.35 3.83 16.90
C THR A 58 -0.95 2.89 17.97
N PRO A 59 -0.47 1.63 18.08
CA PRO A 59 -0.81 0.79 19.22
C PRO A 59 -0.20 1.32 20.53
N ASN A 60 0.92 2.05 20.45
CA ASN A 60 1.66 2.56 21.60
C ASN A 60 1.24 4.00 21.93
N LEU A 61 -0.06 4.23 22.06
CA LEU A 61 -0.66 5.57 22.20
C LEU A 61 -0.16 6.33 23.43
N ASP A 62 0.26 5.60 24.47
CA ASP A 62 0.77 6.20 25.70
C ASP A 62 2.24 6.64 25.60
N ASP A 63 3.06 6.09 24.69
CA ASP A 63 4.37 6.67 24.35
C ASP A 63 4.20 7.95 23.51
N LEU A 64 3.23 7.98 22.58
CA LEU A 64 2.88 9.21 21.86
C LEU A 64 2.44 10.32 22.81
N ARG A 65 1.58 10.01 23.78
CA ARG A 65 1.18 10.93 24.85
C ARG A 65 2.36 11.32 25.73
N ALA A 66 3.16 10.36 26.21
CA ALA A 66 4.33 10.65 27.06
C ALA A 66 5.44 11.42 26.32
N ALA A 67 5.51 11.33 24.99
CA ALA A 67 6.38 12.14 24.15
C ALA A 67 5.86 13.58 24.00
N LEU A 68 4.53 13.79 23.94
CA LEU A 68 3.90 15.11 23.68
C LEU A 68 3.34 15.82 24.92
N ALA A 69 3.29 15.16 26.09
CA ALA A 69 2.77 15.73 27.35
C ALA A 69 3.54 16.98 27.81
N ASP A 70 4.85 17.00 27.52
CA ASP A 70 5.69 18.20 27.61
C ASP A 70 6.44 18.36 26.27
N PRO A 71 5.98 19.28 25.40
CA PRO A 71 6.71 19.67 24.19
C PRO A 71 7.90 20.61 24.49
N SER A 72 7.89 21.29 25.65
CA SER A 72 8.82 22.39 25.97
C SER A 72 10.23 21.94 26.31
N ARG A 73 10.45 20.66 26.60
CA ARG A 73 11.80 20.06 26.67
C ARG A 73 12.53 20.03 25.32
N TYR A 74 11.80 19.99 24.20
CA TYR A 74 12.42 19.86 22.87
C TYR A 74 12.81 21.22 22.30
N ALA A 75 13.93 21.27 21.58
CA ALA A 75 14.32 22.42 20.78
C ALA A 75 13.45 22.60 19.52
N LEU A 76 12.84 21.51 19.05
CA LEU A 76 12.03 21.44 17.84
C LEU A 76 11.15 20.18 17.89
N VAL A 77 9.92 20.26 17.38
CA VAL A 77 9.11 19.07 17.05
C VAL A 77 8.84 19.00 15.56
N VAL A 78 9.14 17.87 14.92
CA VAL A 78 8.99 17.63 13.49
C VAL A 78 7.80 16.71 13.22
N PHE A 79 6.84 17.14 12.40
CA PHE A 79 5.77 16.28 11.89
C PHE A 79 6.01 15.95 10.41
N VAL A 80 6.33 14.69 10.11
CA VAL A 80 6.74 14.27 8.75
C VAL A 80 5.58 14.08 7.76
N SER A 81 4.32 14.21 8.20
CA SER A 81 3.12 14.05 7.34
C SER A 81 1.87 14.66 8.00
N PRO A 82 0.79 14.97 7.24
CA PRO A 82 -0.47 15.46 7.81
C PRO A 82 -1.09 14.45 8.79
N ASN A 83 -0.95 13.15 8.51
CA ASN A 83 -1.42 12.08 9.40
C ASN A 83 -0.69 12.08 10.75
N ALA A 84 0.60 12.43 10.77
CA ALA A 84 1.36 12.55 12.02
C ALA A 84 0.81 13.70 12.89
N VAL A 85 0.40 14.81 12.27
CA VAL A 85 -0.26 15.92 12.96
C VAL A 85 -1.63 15.47 13.49
N GLN A 86 -2.53 15.02 12.62
CA GLN A 86 -3.90 14.64 12.98
C GLN A 86 -3.95 13.60 14.11
N GLN A 87 -3.13 12.54 14.02
CA GLN A 87 -3.14 11.45 15.00
C GLN A 87 -2.44 11.84 16.31
N ALA A 88 -1.45 12.75 16.28
CA ALA A 88 -0.87 13.32 17.49
C ALA A 88 -1.86 14.22 18.25
N PHE A 89 -2.48 15.18 17.56
CA PHE A 89 -3.46 16.08 18.20
C PHE A 89 -4.71 15.34 18.68
N ALA A 90 -5.17 14.30 17.97
CA ALA A 90 -6.27 13.44 18.41
C ALA A 90 -5.92 12.50 19.59
N ALA A 91 -4.63 12.27 19.87
CA ALA A 91 -4.20 11.46 21.02
C ALA A 91 -4.10 12.25 22.34
N MET A 92 -4.02 13.58 22.25
CA MET A 92 -3.88 14.50 23.37
C MET A 92 -5.24 14.81 24.03
N PRO A 93 -5.26 15.26 25.30
CA PRO A 93 -6.49 15.65 25.99
C PRO A 93 -7.23 16.79 25.29
N GLU A 94 -8.56 16.81 25.43
CA GLU A 94 -9.38 17.92 24.97
C GLU A 94 -8.94 19.24 25.63
N GLY A 95 -8.88 20.31 24.84
CA GLY A 95 -8.35 21.60 25.30
C GLY A 95 -6.83 21.75 25.25
N PHE A 96 -6.06 20.73 24.85
CA PHE A 96 -4.61 20.86 24.61
C PHE A 96 -4.28 22.04 23.68
N ARG A 97 -3.15 22.71 23.94
CA ARG A 97 -2.64 23.85 23.17
C ARG A 97 -1.14 23.70 22.99
N TRP A 98 -0.65 24.05 21.80
CA TRP A 98 0.78 24.02 21.52
C TRP A 98 1.50 25.20 22.19
N PRO A 99 2.62 24.99 22.91
CA PRO A 99 3.39 26.09 23.50
C PRO A 99 3.93 27.05 22.43
N GLN A 100 3.83 28.36 22.66
CA GLN A 100 4.28 29.37 21.69
C GLN A 100 5.79 29.34 21.46
N ASP A 101 6.56 29.03 22.51
CA ASP A 101 8.03 29.01 22.50
C ASP A 101 8.64 27.77 21.79
N VAL A 102 7.83 26.76 21.45
CA VAL A 102 8.28 25.49 20.88
C VAL A 102 8.08 25.50 19.36
N PRO A 103 9.14 25.65 18.55
CA PRO A 103 8.99 25.65 17.10
C PRO A 103 8.57 24.29 16.56
N VAL A 104 7.82 24.31 15.47
CA VAL A 104 7.28 23.12 14.81
C VAL A 104 7.77 23.07 13.36
N ALA A 105 8.33 21.94 12.94
CA ALA A 105 8.80 21.73 11.58
C ALA A 105 7.91 20.75 10.81
N VAL A 106 7.62 21.06 9.55
CA VAL A 106 6.79 20.24 8.66
C VAL A 106 7.36 20.11 7.26
N VAL A 107 7.28 18.89 6.71
CA VAL A 107 7.86 18.51 5.41
C VAL A 107 7.14 19.16 4.20
N GLY A 108 5.90 19.62 4.34
CA GLY A 108 5.15 20.19 3.22
C GLY A 108 3.88 20.96 3.61
N PRO A 109 3.24 21.66 2.65
CA PRO A 109 2.16 22.60 2.90
C PRO A 109 0.91 21.95 3.49
N ALA A 110 0.56 20.72 3.09
CA ALA A 110 -0.57 19.99 3.67
C ALA A 110 -0.40 19.69 5.18
N SER A 111 0.84 19.48 5.63
CA SER A 111 1.14 19.30 7.06
C SER A 111 1.05 20.64 7.81
N ALA A 112 1.44 21.76 7.18
CA ALA A 112 1.26 23.10 7.74
C ALA A 112 -0.23 23.47 7.88
N GLN A 113 -1.05 23.14 6.87
CA GLN A 113 -2.50 23.33 6.92
C GLN A 113 -3.17 22.47 8.00
N ALA A 114 -2.68 21.24 8.23
CA ALA A 114 -3.14 20.41 9.34
C ALA A 114 -2.79 20.99 10.72
N LEU A 115 -1.65 21.68 10.87
CA LEU A 115 -1.29 22.40 12.11
C LEU A 115 -2.17 23.65 12.32
N ALA A 116 -2.40 24.43 11.26
CA ALA A 116 -3.29 25.60 11.31
C ALA A 116 -4.72 25.22 11.75
N ALA A 117 -5.24 24.08 11.28
CA ALA A 117 -6.54 23.54 11.72
C ALA A 117 -6.61 23.19 13.22
N HIS A 118 -5.48 23.08 13.91
CA HIS A 118 -5.38 22.92 15.37
C HIS A 118 -4.93 24.20 16.10
N GLY A 119 -4.90 25.35 15.40
CA GLY A 119 -4.51 26.64 15.95
C GLY A 119 -3.00 26.81 16.15
N VAL A 120 -2.19 26.12 15.34
CA VAL A 120 -0.72 26.21 15.35
C VAL A 120 -0.25 26.82 14.04
N GLU A 121 -0.17 28.16 13.99
CA GLU A 121 0.17 28.91 12.78
C GLU A 121 0.94 30.22 13.10
N PRO A 122 1.74 30.74 12.14
CA PRO A 122 2.35 32.06 12.26
C PRO A 122 1.28 33.17 12.25
N PRO A 123 1.46 34.27 13.00
CA PRO A 123 2.66 34.63 13.76
C PRO A 123 2.71 34.08 15.20
N THR A 124 1.64 33.43 15.68
CA THR A 124 1.53 32.96 17.08
C THR A 124 2.47 31.79 17.39
N HIS A 125 2.78 30.97 16.40
CA HIS A 125 3.73 29.85 16.52
C HIS A 125 4.78 29.88 15.41
N SER A 126 6.02 29.49 15.75
CA SER A 126 7.10 29.34 14.78
C SER A 126 6.93 28.03 14.00
N VAL A 127 6.40 28.11 12.78
CA VAL A 127 6.17 26.97 11.88
C VAL A 127 7.18 26.97 10.72
N ILE A 128 8.16 26.07 10.80
CA ILE A 128 9.22 25.88 9.80
C ILE A 128 8.73 24.91 8.70
N ARG A 129 8.92 25.29 7.44
CA ARG A 129 8.58 24.49 6.25
C ARG A 129 9.52 24.80 5.08
N PRO A 130 9.68 23.90 4.09
CA PRO A 130 10.29 24.23 2.80
C PRO A 130 9.59 25.39 2.09
N ASP A 131 10.33 26.15 1.29
CA ASP A 131 9.78 27.25 0.49
C ASP A 131 8.90 26.73 -0.66
N VAL A 132 7.80 27.42 -0.95
CA VAL A 132 6.73 26.94 -1.86
C VAL A 132 6.73 27.70 -3.19
N HIS A 133 7.85 28.33 -3.57
CA HIS A 133 7.92 29.33 -4.65
C HIS A 133 9.02 29.06 -5.71
N ALA A 134 9.44 27.80 -5.85
CA ALA A 134 10.13 27.30 -7.03
C ALA A 134 9.33 26.10 -7.58
N ASP A 135 9.19 25.97 -8.90
CA ASP A 135 8.43 24.86 -9.49
C ASP A 135 9.08 23.48 -9.23
N ASP A 136 10.40 23.46 -8.99
CA ASP A 136 11.18 22.29 -8.56
C ASP A 136 11.32 22.18 -7.01
N ALA A 137 10.52 22.90 -6.22
CA ALA A 137 10.61 22.88 -4.76
C ALA A 137 10.21 21.52 -4.17
N ARG A 138 11.22 20.67 -3.93
CA ARG A 138 11.05 19.37 -3.27
C ARG A 138 10.41 19.52 -1.89
N GLN A 139 9.38 18.72 -1.64
CA GLN A 139 8.64 18.67 -0.37
C GLN A 139 8.99 17.38 0.37
N ASP A 140 10.29 17.23 0.66
CA ASP A 140 10.89 16.05 1.27
C ASP A 140 11.69 16.40 2.55
N SER A 141 12.19 15.37 3.22
CA SER A 141 12.97 15.52 4.45
C SER A 141 14.30 16.25 4.21
N GLU A 142 14.85 16.06 3.01
CA GLU A 142 16.06 16.69 2.52
C GLU A 142 15.90 18.22 2.40
N ALA A 143 14.79 18.68 1.80
CA ALA A 143 14.44 20.10 1.70
C ALA A 143 14.07 20.73 3.05
N LEU A 144 13.43 19.97 3.95
CA LEU A 144 13.17 20.45 5.32
C LEU A 144 14.48 20.63 6.10
N TYR A 145 15.41 19.68 6.02
CA TYR A 145 16.70 19.78 6.70
C TYR A 145 17.51 21.01 6.25
N ALA A 146 17.44 21.37 4.97
CA ALA A 146 18.06 22.60 4.43
C ALA A 146 17.44 23.91 4.98
N ARG A 147 16.30 23.84 5.68
CA ARG A 147 15.66 24.96 6.39
C ARG A 147 15.86 24.93 7.91
N LEU A 148 16.50 23.88 8.44
CA LEU A 148 16.92 23.80 9.84
C LEU A 148 18.36 24.32 9.97
N ASP A 149 18.71 24.81 11.16
CA ASP A 149 20.10 25.03 11.56
C ASP A 149 20.50 23.95 12.58
N PRO A 150 21.23 22.89 12.16
CA PRO A 150 21.63 21.82 13.07
C PRO A 150 22.60 22.27 14.17
N ALA A 151 23.36 23.34 13.95
CA ALA A 151 24.31 23.85 14.95
C ALA A 151 23.59 24.50 16.14
N GLN A 152 22.46 25.17 15.90
CA GLN A 152 21.59 25.70 16.97
C GLN A 152 20.80 24.61 17.73
N LEU A 153 20.70 23.42 17.17
CA LEU A 153 20.03 22.25 17.76
C LEU A 153 20.99 21.28 18.46
N SER A 154 22.30 21.43 18.24
CA SER A 154 23.31 20.50 18.76
C SER A 154 23.30 20.47 20.30
N GLY A 155 23.38 19.27 20.89
CA GLY A 155 23.26 19.06 22.33
C GLY A 155 21.84 19.21 22.91
N ARG A 156 20.82 19.54 22.09
CA ARG A 156 19.40 19.61 22.52
C ARG A 156 18.60 18.42 22.00
N GLU A 157 17.43 18.16 22.61
CA GLU A 157 16.51 17.10 22.16
C GLU A 157 15.55 17.61 21.07
N VAL A 158 15.30 16.81 20.04
CA VAL A 158 14.34 17.05 18.96
C VAL A 158 13.42 15.83 18.82
N LEU A 159 12.11 16.08 18.80
CA LEU A 159 11.11 15.04 18.60
C LEU A 159 10.73 14.93 17.12
N ILE A 160 10.73 13.71 16.57
CA ILE A 160 10.21 13.43 15.22
C ILE A 160 8.96 12.54 15.35
N VAL A 161 7.80 13.13 15.06
CA VAL A 161 6.49 12.46 15.05
C VAL A 161 6.19 11.94 13.64
N ARG A 162 5.97 10.63 13.54
CA ARG A 162 5.93 9.91 12.26
C ARG A 162 4.92 8.78 12.23
N GLY A 163 4.81 8.12 11.07
CA GLY A 163 4.18 6.80 10.98
C GLY A 163 5.20 5.69 11.23
N ASN A 164 4.72 4.46 11.38
CA ASN A 164 5.57 3.28 11.38
C ASN A 164 6.37 3.14 10.06
N GLY A 165 7.64 2.75 10.18
CA GLY A 165 8.57 2.72 9.05
C GLY A 165 8.80 4.09 8.38
N GLY A 166 9.48 4.11 7.24
CA GLY A 166 9.90 5.34 6.54
C GLY A 166 11.42 5.44 6.37
N ARG A 167 11.92 6.62 6.00
CA ARG A 167 13.37 6.90 5.90
C ARG A 167 13.89 7.52 7.20
N GLU A 168 14.87 6.89 7.83
CA GLU A 168 15.55 7.42 9.03
C GLU A 168 16.42 8.66 8.76
N TRP A 169 16.73 8.94 7.49
CA TRP A 169 17.66 9.99 7.03
C TRP A 169 17.59 11.31 7.79
N LEU A 170 16.39 11.83 8.12
CA LEU A 170 16.27 13.09 8.86
C LEU A 170 16.72 12.97 10.32
N ALA A 171 16.38 11.86 10.96
CA ALA A 171 16.83 11.55 12.31
C ALA A 171 18.34 11.32 12.35
N ASP A 172 18.88 10.61 11.35
CA ASP A 172 20.31 10.30 11.26
C ASP A 172 21.14 11.55 10.97
N ARG A 173 20.73 12.42 10.03
CA ARG A 173 21.43 13.69 9.77
C ARG A 173 21.41 14.65 10.96
N LEU A 174 20.34 14.64 11.76
CA LEU A 174 20.30 15.40 13.01
C LEU A 174 21.22 14.77 14.09
N ARG A 175 21.25 13.44 14.22
CA ARG A 175 22.20 12.72 15.12
C ARG A 175 23.65 12.97 14.74
N GLU A 176 24.00 12.94 13.45
CA GLU A 176 25.32 13.27 12.93
C GLU A 176 25.76 14.71 13.26
N ALA A 177 24.81 15.65 13.35
CA ALA A 177 25.06 17.03 13.78
C ALA A 177 25.10 17.21 15.32
N GLY A 178 25.08 16.11 16.09
CA GLY A 178 25.12 16.14 17.56
C GLY A 178 23.79 16.48 18.24
N VAL A 179 22.67 16.40 17.51
CA VAL A 179 21.32 16.60 18.07
C VAL A 179 20.82 15.28 18.68
N ALA A 180 20.23 15.33 19.87
CA ALA A 180 19.56 14.16 20.45
C ALA A 180 18.18 13.98 19.80
N VAL A 181 17.94 12.87 19.09
CA VAL A 181 16.70 12.68 18.32
C VAL A 181 15.84 11.56 18.86
N ARG A 182 14.69 11.92 19.45
CA ARG A 182 13.62 10.99 19.80
C ARG A 182 12.66 10.83 18.63
N THR A 183 12.37 9.59 18.23
CA THR A 183 11.35 9.27 17.22
C THR A 183 10.13 8.66 17.90
N VAL A 184 8.92 9.10 17.55
CA VAL A 184 7.66 8.51 18.05
C VAL A 184 6.67 8.23 16.92
N GLU A 185 6.04 7.05 16.97
CA GLU A 185 5.02 6.65 16.00
C GLU A 185 3.64 7.15 16.45
N ALA A 186 3.05 8.07 15.68
CA ALA A 186 1.68 8.53 15.88
C ALA A 186 0.63 7.63 15.20
N TYR A 187 1.00 6.99 14.09
CA TYR A 187 0.09 6.18 13.28
C TYR A 187 0.78 4.96 12.67
N ARG A 188 0.00 3.92 12.37
CA ARG A 188 0.44 2.79 11.57
C ARG A 188 -0.21 2.82 10.19
N ARG A 189 0.60 2.55 9.16
CA ARG A 189 0.16 2.18 7.82
C ARG A 189 -0.01 0.67 7.77
N SER A 190 -1.03 0.22 7.04
CA SER A 190 -1.15 -1.17 6.62
C SER A 190 -1.81 -1.26 5.26
N VAL A 191 -1.60 -2.37 4.55
CA VAL A 191 -2.38 -2.68 3.36
C VAL A 191 -3.70 -3.28 3.85
N PRO A 192 -4.87 -2.65 3.60
CA PRO A 192 -6.14 -3.26 3.94
C PRO A 192 -6.36 -4.49 3.06
N VAL A 193 -6.88 -5.58 3.65
CA VAL A 193 -7.28 -6.76 2.90
C VAL A 193 -8.70 -6.54 2.38
N PRO A 194 -8.95 -6.43 1.06
CA PRO A 194 -10.30 -6.29 0.54
C PRO A 194 -11.05 -7.62 0.67
N ASP A 195 -12.29 -7.57 1.12
CA ASP A 195 -13.14 -8.76 1.25
C ASP A 195 -13.73 -9.20 -0.10
N ALA A 196 -14.44 -10.34 -0.10
CA ALA A 196 -15.05 -10.88 -1.31
C ALA A 196 -16.06 -9.92 -1.97
N ALA A 197 -16.73 -9.06 -1.18
CA ALA A 197 -17.68 -8.08 -1.70
C ALA A 197 -16.97 -6.90 -2.38
N ALA A 198 -15.88 -6.40 -1.80
CA ALA A 198 -15.02 -5.38 -2.38
C ALA A 198 -14.38 -5.86 -3.71
N TRP A 199 -13.93 -7.13 -3.75
CA TRP A 199 -13.44 -7.73 -4.99
C TRP A 199 -14.54 -7.96 -6.04
N ALA A 200 -15.76 -8.32 -5.64
CA ALA A 200 -16.89 -8.44 -6.57
C ALA A 200 -17.27 -7.07 -7.17
N ALA A 201 -17.45 -6.05 -6.33
CA ALA A 201 -17.75 -4.68 -6.76
C ALA A 201 -16.63 -4.09 -7.65
N LEU A 202 -15.37 -4.44 -7.41
CA LEU A 202 -14.28 -4.03 -8.28
C LEU A 202 -14.38 -4.69 -9.68
N ARG A 203 -14.73 -5.98 -9.77
CA ARG A 203 -14.90 -6.67 -11.07
C ARG A 203 -16.04 -6.08 -11.90
N GLU A 204 -17.16 -5.74 -11.26
CA GLU A 204 -18.27 -5.03 -11.93
C GLU A 204 -17.83 -3.69 -12.51
N VAL A 205 -16.93 -2.97 -11.81
CA VAL A 205 -16.37 -1.69 -12.29
C VAL A 205 -15.33 -1.89 -13.40
N LEU A 206 -14.47 -2.92 -13.30
CA LEU A 206 -13.48 -3.25 -14.34
C LEU A 206 -14.14 -3.58 -15.69
N ALA A 207 -15.35 -4.14 -15.68
CA ALA A 207 -16.14 -4.42 -16.89
C ALA A 207 -16.77 -3.16 -17.54
N GLY A 208 -16.71 -2.00 -16.90
CA GLY A 208 -17.30 -0.74 -17.39
C GLY A 208 -16.29 0.38 -17.64
N ARG A 209 -16.76 1.54 -18.12
CA ARG A 209 -15.93 2.76 -18.25
C ARG A 209 -15.56 3.27 -16.86
N HIS A 210 -14.30 3.08 -16.47
CA HIS A 210 -13.80 3.46 -15.16
C HIS A 210 -12.45 4.18 -15.23
N ALA A 211 -12.10 4.91 -14.17
CA ALA A 211 -10.82 5.58 -13.99
C ALA A 211 -10.32 5.43 -12.55
N TRP A 212 -9.01 5.47 -12.36
CA TRP A 212 -8.35 5.30 -11.06
C TRP A 212 -7.74 6.59 -10.55
N THR A 213 -7.82 6.85 -9.24
CA THR A 213 -7.02 7.89 -8.59
C THR A 213 -5.82 7.26 -7.90
N LEU A 214 -4.61 7.63 -8.31
CA LEU A 214 -3.36 7.08 -7.79
C LEU A 214 -2.59 8.19 -7.07
N THR A 215 -2.73 8.29 -5.75
CA THR A 215 -2.21 9.44 -4.97
C THR A 215 -1.07 9.08 -4.00
N SER A 216 -0.45 7.91 -4.16
CA SER A 216 0.80 7.53 -3.49
C SER A 216 1.49 6.40 -4.25
N SER A 217 2.80 6.50 -4.48
CA SER A 217 3.62 5.42 -5.06
C SER A 217 3.60 4.15 -4.19
N GLU A 218 3.27 4.26 -2.90
CA GLU A 218 3.06 3.12 -1.99
C GLU A 218 1.75 2.40 -2.31
N ALA A 219 0.65 3.16 -2.45
CA ALA A 219 -0.65 2.62 -2.87
C ALA A 219 -0.58 1.95 -4.26
N VAL A 220 0.18 2.51 -5.21
CA VAL A 220 0.35 1.93 -6.55
C VAL A 220 1.03 0.55 -6.51
N ARG A 221 2.05 0.34 -5.67
CA ARG A 221 2.65 -0.99 -5.48
C ARG A 221 1.69 -1.96 -4.79
N ASN A 222 0.88 -1.46 -3.85
CA ASN A 222 -0.15 -2.27 -3.19
C ASN A 222 -1.24 -2.71 -4.18
N LEU A 223 -1.65 -1.82 -5.11
CA LEU A 223 -2.61 -2.13 -6.17
C LEU A 223 -2.15 -3.32 -7.00
N ASP A 224 -0.95 -3.22 -7.56
CA ASP A 224 -0.37 -4.23 -8.44
C ASP A 224 -0.16 -5.58 -7.72
N SER A 225 0.30 -5.52 -6.46
CA SER A 225 0.48 -6.71 -5.61
C SER A 225 -0.85 -7.42 -5.29
N LEU A 226 -1.88 -6.67 -4.89
CA LEU A 226 -3.21 -7.20 -4.60
C LEU A 226 -3.90 -7.72 -5.87
N ALA A 227 -3.76 -7.01 -6.99
CA ALA A 227 -4.31 -7.39 -8.28
C ALA A 227 -3.71 -8.72 -8.77
N ARG A 228 -2.38 -8.86 -8.81
CA ARG A 228 -1.72 -10.11 -9.23
C ARG A 228 -2.03 -11.30 -8.30
N ALA A 229 -2.39 -11.04 -7.04
CA ALA A 229 -2.78 -12.09 -6.10
C ALA A 229 -4.26 -12.50 -6.18
N SER A 230 -5.14 -11.64 -6.74
CA SER A 230 -6.60 -11.77 -6.57
C SER A 230 -7.41 -11.68 -7.87
N LEU A 231 -6.80 -11.26 -8.98
CA LEU A 231 -7.41 -11.08 -10.30
C LEU A 231 -6.71 -11.99 -11.34
N THR A 232 -7.44 -12.34 -12.39
CA THR A 232 -6.92 -13.05 -13.57
C THR A 232 -6.03 -12.13 -14.42
N ALA A 233 -5.18 -12.71 -15.26
CA ALA A 233 -4.29 -11.95 -16.14
C ALA A 233 -5.03 -10.96 -17.08
N ALA A 234 -6.26 -11.27 -17.50
CA ALA A 234 -7.07 -10.39 -18.34
C ALA A 234 -7.66 -9.20 -17.56
N GLU A 235 -8.08 -9.42 -16.30
CA GLU A 235 -8.49 -8.34 -15.39
C GLU A 235 -7.31 -7.44 -15.02
N VAL A 236 -6.10 -8.00 -14.86
CA VAL A 236 -4.86 -7.23 -14.63
C VAL A 236 -4.46 -6.41 -15.87
N ASP A 237 -4.55 -6.95 -17.09
CA ASP A 237 -4.29 -6.15 -18.30
C ASP A 237 -5.31 -5.02 -18.47
N THR A 238 -6.57 -5.28 -18.15
CA THR A 238 -7.65 -4.27 -18.12
C THR A 238 -7.36 -3.17 -17.10
N LEU A 239 -6.89 -3.54 -15.90
CA LEU A 239 -6.46 -2.61 -14.85
C LEU A 239 -5.26 -1.76 -15.29
N HIS A 240 -4.26 -2.36 -15.95
CA HIS A 240 -3.09 -1.64 -16.47
C HIS A 240 -3.43 -0.76 -17.69
N ALA A 241 -4.47 -1.08 -18.44
CA ALA A 241 -4.99 -0.26 -19.54
C ALA A 241 -5.94 0.86 -19.09
N ALA A 242 -6.37 0.87 -17.82
CA ALA A 242 -7.36 1.83 -17.32
C ALA A 242 -6.77 3.24 -17.10
N PRO A 243 -7.50 4.32 -17.44
CA PRO A 243 -7.07 5.70 -17.19
C PRO A 243 -6.81 5.99 -15.71
N CYS A 244 -5.57 6.37 -15.39
CA CYS A 244 -5.14 6.67 -14.03
C CYS A 244 -4.78 8.14 -13.85
N PHE A 245 -5.18 8.75 -12.73
CA PHE A 245 -4.95 10.17 -12.44
C PHE A 245 -4.08 10.32 -11.19
N ALA A 246 -2.92 10.98 -11.36
CA ALA A 246 -1.89 11.09 -10.34
C ALA A 246 -1.44 12.54 -10.12
N PRO A 247 -1.28 13.01 -8.86
CA PRO A 247 -0.93 14.41 -8.58
C PRO A 247 0.58 14.73 -8.65
N HIS A 248 1.45 13.75 -8.87
CA HIS A 248 2.91 13.92 -8.78
C HIS A 248 3.67 12.95 -9.70
N ALA A 249 4.73 13.43 -10.38
CA ALA A 249 5.51 12.67 -11.38
C ALA A 249 6.01 11.30 -10.86
N ARG A 250 6.63 11.26 -9.68
CA ARG A 250 7.03 10.01 -8.97
C ARG A 250 5.94 8.93 -8.80
N ILE A 251 4.66 9.30 -8.89
CA ILE A 251 3.55 8.33 -8.85
C ILE A 251 3.26 7.79 -10.26
N VAL A 252 3.36 8.66 -11.28
CA VAL A 252 3.30 8.30 -12.71
C VAL A 252 4.42 7.32 -13.05
N GLU A 253 5.68 7.65 -12.70
CA GLU A 253 6.86 6.79 -12.86
C GLU A 253 6.67 5.41 -12.20
N GLN A 254 6.11 5.39 -10.97
CA GLN A 254 5.86 4.15 -10.24
C GLN A 254 4.75 3.30 -10.89
N ALA A 255 3.73 3.92 -11.48
CA ALA A 255 2.66 3.20 -12.17
C ALA A 255 3.16 2.64 -13.51
N GLN A 256 3.85 3.45 -14.31
CA GLN A 256 4.44 3.03 -15.59
C GLN A 256 5.42 1.88 -15.43
N SER A 257 6.28 1.92 -14.40
CA SER A 257 7.24 0.84 -14.09
C SER A 257 6.60 -0.48 -13.60
N LEU A 258 5.30 -0.51 -13.29
CA LEU A 258 4.54 -1.73 -12.98
C LEU A 258 3.65 -2.22 -14.14
N GLY A 259 3.52 -1.42 -15.21
CA GLY A 259 2.79 -1.75 -16.43
C GLY A 259 1.60 -0.85 -16.77
N PHE A 260 1.23 0.11 -15.91
CA PHE A 260 0.10 1.02 -16.17
C PHE A 260 0.39 1.92 -17.39
N ARG A 261 -0.51 1.90 -18.38
CA ARG A 261 -0.31 2.45 -19.73
C ARG A 261 -0.80 3.89 -19.86
N ASP A 262 -1.97 4.20 -19.31
CA ASP A 262 -2.55 5.55 -19.30
C ASP A 262 -2.50 6.14 -17.89
N VAL A 263 -1.57 7.07 -17.66
CA VAL A 263 -1.37 7.71 -16.36
C VAL A 263 -1.16 9.21 -16.54
N THR A 264 -2.23 9.98 -16.31
CA THR A 264 -2.28 11.43 -16.44
C THR A 264 -1.76 12.12 -15.17
N LEU A 265 -0.79 13.03 -15.35
CA LEU A 265 -0.31 13.93 -14.29
C LEU A 265 -1.26 15.13 -14.13
N THR A 266 -1.99 15.21 -13.02
CA THR A 266 -2.88 16.35 -12.72
C THR A 266 -2.16 17.51 -12.02
N GLY A 267 -1.01 17.22 -11.40
CA GLY A 267 -0.36 18.13 -10.44
C GLY A 267 -1.06 18.12 -9.07
N ALA A 268 -0.44 18.82 -8.12
CA ALA A 268 -0.83 18.78 -6.71
C ALA A 268 -2.17 19.49 -6.41
N GLY A 269 -2.87 18.99 -5.38
CA GLY A 269 -4.16 19.50 -4.91
C GLY A 269 -5.36 18.72 -5.46
N ASP A 270 -6.41 18.62 -4.66
CA ASP A 270 -7.60 17.82 -5.00
C ASP A 270 -8.44 18.47 -6.11
N ASP A 271 -8.42 19.80 -6.21
CA ASP A 271 -9.11 20.54 -7.28
C ASP A 271 -8.59 20.18 -8.67
N ARG A 272 -7.27 19.99 -8.80
CA ARG A 272 -6.65 19.56 -10.08
C ARG A 272 -6.96 18.11 -10.40
N LEU A 273 -6.95 17.25 -9.37
CA LEU A 273 -7.33 15.84 -9.50
C LEU A 273 -8.79 15.69 -9.95
N LEU A 274 -9.69 16.45 -9.33
CA LEU A 274 -11.10 16.56 -9.69
C LEU A 274 -11.27 17.09 -11.12
N ALA A 275 -10.59 18.17 -11.50
CA ALA A 275 -10.67 18.74 -12.85
C ALA A 275 -10.24 17.74 -13.94
N GLY A 276 -9.17 16.97 -13.70
CA GLY A 276 -8.74 15.90 -14.62
C GLY A 276 -9.78 14.78 -14.76
N LEU A 277 -10.38 14.35 -13.64
CA LEU A 277 -11.44 13.33 -13.63
C LEU A 277 -12.73 13.81 -14.31
N LEU A 278 -13.09 15.08 -14.15
CA LEU A 278 -14.24 15.68 -14.83
C LEU A 278 -14.01 15.82 -16.34
N ALA A 279 -12.81 16.22 -16.76
CA ALA A 279 -12.43 16.27 -18.17
C ALA A 279 -12.47 14.87 -18.82
N TRP A 280 -12.00 13.83 -18.10
CA TRP A 280 -12.10 12.44 -18.56
C TRP A 280 -13.54 11.91 -18.58
N ALA A 281 -14.36 12.26 -17.60
CA ALA A 281 -15.72 11.75 -17.47
C ALA A 281 -16.73 12.42 -18.42
N ALA A 282 -16.35 13.57 -19.01
CA ALA A 282 -17.16 14.27 -20.00
C ALA A 282 -17.67 13.34 -21.13
N PRO A 283 -18.86 13.62 -21.70
CA PRO A 283 -19.28 12.96 -22.92
C PRO A 283 -18.31 13.32 -24.04
N VAL A 284 -17.83 12.33 -24.77
CA VAL A 284 -16.98 12.55 -25.95
C VAL A 284 -17.85 13.16 -27.05
N ALA A 285 -17.86 14.48 -27.13
CA ALA A 285 -18.41 15.18 -28.29
C ALA A 285 -17.61 14.77 -29.54
N PRO A 286 -18.26 14.47 -30.67
CA PRO A 286 -17.54 14.24 -31.92
C PRO A 286 -16.76 15.50 -32.29
N VAL A 287 -15.49 15.35 -32.62
CA VAL A 287 -14.59 16.47 -32.94
C VAL A 287 -15.02 17.08 -34.28
N ALA A 288 -15.77 18.18 -34.21
CA ALA A 288 -16.02 19.05 -35.35
C ALA A 288 -14.87 20.06 -35.49
N GLU A 289 -14.47 20.33 -36.73
CA GLU A 289 -13.33 21.21 -37.04
C GLU A 289 -13.61 22.68 -36.70
N ALA A 290 -12.54 23.44 -36.42
CA ALA A 290 -12.65 24.78 -35.87
C ALA A 290 -12.91 25.88 -36.92
N VAL A 291 -14.00 26.65 -36.74
CA VAL A 291 -14.25 27.96 -37.36
C VAL A 291 -14.77 28.91 -36.27
N PRO A 292 -14.28 30.17 -36.17
CA PRO A 292 -14.52 31.02 -34.99
C PRO A 292 -15.87 31.76 -34.97
N SER A 293 -16.19 32.28 -33.77
CA SER A 293 -17.39 33.07 -33.41
C SER A 293 -17.57 34.37 -34.22
N PRO A 294 -18.81 34.86 -34.36
CA PRO A 294 -19.19 35.98 -33.49
C PRO A 294 -20.56 35.84 -32.79
N ALA A 295 -20.76 36.67 -31.76
CA ALA A 295 -21.98 36.81 -30.95
C ALA A 295 -22.68 38.17 -31.25
N PRO A 296 -23.71 38.61 -30.49
CA PRO A 296 -25.02 37.97 -30.26
C PRO A 296 -26.21 38.92 -30.54
N ALA A 297 -27.43 38.41 -30.79
CA ALA A 297 -28.64 39.27 -30.82
C ALA A 297 -29.98 38.56 -30.53
N ALA A 298 -30.82 39.27 -29.74
CA ALA A 298 -32.29 39.38 -29.80
C ALA A 298 -33.23 38.14 -29.84
N ALA A 299 -34.06 38.03 -28.80
CA ALA A 299 -35.49 37.67 -28.91
C ALA A 299 -36.32 38.97 -29.18
N PRO A 300 -37.67 38.98 -29.30
CA PRO A 300 -38.67 37.90 -29.15
C PRO A 300 -39.73 37.84 -30.28
N ALA A 301 -40.67 36.86 -30.23
CA ALA A 301 -42.10 37.04 -30.57
C ALA A 301 -42.98 35.79 -30.30
N GLU A 302 -44.12 36.00 -29.63
CA GLU A 302 -45.38 35.23 -29.74
C GLU A 302 -46.39 36.13 -30.51
N PRO A 303 -47.53 35.69 -31.13
CA PRO A 303 -48.62 34.99 -30.40
C PRO A 303 -49.69 34.13 -31.19
N LYS A 304 -50.24 33.11 -30.51
CA LYS A 304 -51.68 32.65 -30.60
C LYS A 304 -52.25 32.15 -31.97
N PRO A 305 -53.56 31.83 -32.12
CA PRO A 305 -54.26 30.63 -31.58
C PRO A 305 -55.19 29.89 -32.60
N SER A 306 -55.83 28.76 -32.23
CA SER A 306 -57.27 28.41 -32.49
C SER A 306 -57.64 26.91 -32.26
N SER A 307 -58.94 26.65 -31.99
CA SER A 307 -59.61 25.34 -31.76
C SER A 307 -60.32 24.82 -33.06
N PRO A 308 -61.26 23.82 -33.11
CA PRO A 308 -62.01 23.04 -32.08
C PRO A 308 -62.23 21.51 -32.36
N ALA A 309 -63.14 20.86 -31.60
CA ALA A 309 -63.56 19.44 -31.69
C ALA A 309 -64.94 19.23 -32.36
N PRO A 310 -65.40 17.98 -32.62
CA PRO A 310 -66.60 17.41 -31.92
C PRO A 310 -66.57 15.86 -31.65
N ILE A 311 -67.06 15.26 -30.54
CA ILE A 311 -68.42 14.88 -30.02
C ILE A 311 -68.94 13.45 -30.44
N VAL A 312 -69.66 12.75 -29.52
CA VAL A 312 -70.42 11.44 -29.56
C VAL A 312 -69.63 10.09 -29.77
N SER A 313 -70.07 8.88 -29.33
CA SER A 313 -71.34 8.41 -28.71
C SER A 313 -71.25 7.11 -27.84
N GLN A 314 -72.04 7.06 -26.75
CA GLN A 314 -72.96 5.98 -26.26
C GLN A 314 -72.66 4.44 -26.24
N THR A 315 -72.71 3.85 -25.02
CA THR A 315 -73.63 2.76 -24.54
C THR A 315 -73.38 1.23 -24.76
N SER A 316 -73.63 0.46 -23.67
CA SER A 316 -74.08 -0.97 -23.53
C SER A 316 -73.14 -2.20 -23.37
N VAL A 317 -73.51 -3.00 -22.34
CA VAL A 317 -73.34 -4.43 -21.93
C VAL A 317 -73.34 -5.52 -23.05
N PRO A 318 -72.88 -6.81 -22.84
CA PRO A 318 -73.21 -7.71 -21.68
C PRO A 318 -72.22 -8.85 -21.22
N SER A 319 -72.69 -9.63 -20.23
CA SER A 319 -72.52 -11.08 -19.84
C SER A 319 -71.48 -12.02 -20.50
N SER A 320 -71.00 -13.17 -19.96
CA SER A 320 -71.21 -13.99 -18.72
C SER A 320 -70.05 -15.05 -18.58
N VAL A 321 -69.92 -15.93 -17.55
CA VAL A 321 -70.39 -17.37 -17.50
C VAL A 321 -69.76 -18.15 -16.29
N SER A 322 -70.51 -19.09 -15.67
CA SER A 322 -70.22 -20.28 -14.79
C SER A 322 -69.16 -20.28 -13.63
N ALA A 323 -69.31 -20.93 -12.45
CA ALA A 323 -70.14 -22.05 -11.91
C ALA A 323 -69.53 -23.49 -12.10
N PRO A 324 -69.90 -24.56 -11.35
CA PRO A 324 -70.96 -24.80 -10.31
C PRO A 324 -70.35 -24.85 -8.85
N GLY A 325 -70.84 -25.48 -7.76
CA GLY A 325 -72.01 -26.32 -7.33
C GLY A 325 -71.58 -27.40 -6.28
N PRO A 326 -72.43 -28.32 -5.73
CA PRO A 326 -73.91 -28.39 -5.75
C PRO A 326 -74.63 -28.77 -4.40
N ALA A 327 -75.97 -28.62 -4.37
CA ALA A 327 -77.00 -29.40 -3.59
C ALA A 327 -77.01 -29.38 -2.03
N ALA A 328 -78.12 -29.53 -1.27
CA ALA A 328 -79.60 -29.67 -1.49
C ALA A 328 -80.31 -29.67 -0.08
N ALA A 329 -81.63 -29.65 0.17
CA ALA A 329 -82.88 -29.19 -0.50
C ALA A 329 -84.06 -29.27 0.53
N SER A 330 -85.28 -28.75 0.21
CA SER A 330 -86.47 -28.72 1.12
C SER A 330 -87.82 -28.96 0.42
N PRO A 331 -88.87 -29.42 1.13
CA PRO A 331 -90.28 -29.11 0.77
C PRO A 331 -91.26 -28.86 1.96
N GLY A 332 -92.49 -28.37 1.67
CA GLY A 332 -93.68 -28.33 2.57
C GLY A 332 -94.77 -29.34 2.14
N PRO A 333 -96.11 -29.08 2.21
CA PRO A 333 -96.86 -27.94 2.80
C PRO A 333 -98.27 -28.28 3.45
N ALA A 334 -99.04 -27.22 3.81
CA ALA A 334 -100.54 -27.08 3.69
C ALA A 334 -101.58 -27.57 4.76
N ALA A 335 -102.76 -26.89 4.70
CA ALA A 335 -104.14 -27.23 5.17
C ALA A 335 -104.78 -26.47 6.39
N ALA A 336 -106.11 -26.30 6.34
CA ALA A 336 -107.02 -25.65 7.32
C ALA A 336 -108.40 -26.36 7.30
N PRO A 337 -109.37 -26.10 8.23
CA PRO A 337 -110.58 -25.34 7.81
C PRO A 337 -111.47 -24.64 8.90
N ALA A 338 -112.37 -23.76 8.42
CA ALA A 338 -113.77 -23.48 8.85
C ALA A 338 -114.14 -22.89 10.24
N ALA A 339 -115.35 -22.29 10.29
CA ALA A 339 -116.03 -21.66 11.43
C ALA A 339 -117.44 -22.26 11.64
N PRO A 340 -118.24 -21.79 12.62
CA PRO A 340 -119.36 -20.92 12.22
C PRO A 340 -119.77 -19.82 13.24
N THR A 341 -120.64 -18.89 12.78
CA THR A 341 -121.36 -17.90 13.60
C THR A 341 -122.80 -18.34 13.90
N THR A 342 -123.35 -17.91 15.04
CA THR A 342 -124.78 -18.10 15.38
C THR A 342 -125.37 -16.86 16.06
N THR A 343 -126.52 -16.39 15.59
CA THR A 343 -127.35 -15.35 16.23
C THR A 343 -128.53 -15.99 16.97
N VAL A 344 -128.90 -15.47 18.14
CA VAL A 344 -130.09 -15.90 18.90
C VAL A 344 -130.79 -14.66 19.50
N SER A 345 -132.12 -14.66 19.51
CA SER A 345 -132.96 -13.56 19.97
C SER A 345 -133.37 -13.69 21.45
N ALA A 346 -134.01 -12.64 21.98
CA ALA A 346 -134.19 -12.41 23.41
C ALA A 346 -135.31 -13.23 24.08
N ARG A 347 -135.15 -13.45 25.40
CA ARG A 347 -136.26 -13.37 26.37
C ARG A 347 -135.77 -13.01 27.77
N SER A 348 -136.69 -12.54 28.62
CA SER A 348 -136.43 -11.91 29.91
C SER A 348 -136.69 -12.85 31.10
N GLY A 349 -135.92 -12.64 32.19
CA GLY A 349 -136.14 -13.29 33.48
C GLY A 349 -135.29 -12.64 34.59
N ARG A 350 -135.94 -12.12 35.64
CA ARG A 350 -135.26 -11.51 36.80
C ARG A 350 -135.00 -12.58 37.88
N GLY A 351 -133.75 -12.70 38.36
CA GLY A 351 -133.49 -13.42 39.62
C GLY A 351 -132.19 -14.25 39.71
N ASN A 352 -131.01 -13.70 39.38
CA ASN A 352 -129.76 -14.47 39.38
C ASN A 352 -128.56 -13.83 40.13
N TRP A 353 -128.81 -12.83 41.00
CA TRP A 353 -127.75 -11.94 41.51
C TRP A 353 -126.68 -12.62 42.39
N LEU A 354 -127.05 -13.66 43.14
CA LEU A 354 -126.11 -14.41 43.99
C LEU A 354 -125.07 -15.20 43.18
N LEU A 355 -125.45 -15.73 42.01
CA LEU A 355 -124.52 -16.40 41.11
C LEU A 355 -123.53 -15.41 40.49
N TRP A 356 -123.96 -14.18 40.19
CA TRP A 356 -123.07 -13.10 39.77
C TRP A 356 -122.09 -12.69 40.88
N ALA A 357 -122.55 -12.60 42.14
CA ALA A 357 -121.68 -12.30 43.27
C ALA A 357 -120.59 -13.38 43.49
N ALA A 358 -120.97 -14.66 43.43
CA ALA A 358 -120.02 -15.77 43.53
C ALA A 358 -119.01 -15.79 42.37
N LEU A 359 -119.46 -15.53 41.13
CA LEU A 359 -118.61 -15.43 39.95
C LEU A 359 -117.56 -14.31 40.10
N ILE A 360 -117.94 -13.15 40.64
CA ILE A 360 -117.04 -12.02 40.89
C ILE A 360 -115.95 -12.40 41.91
N VAL A 361 -116.30 -13.10 43.00
CA VAL A 361 -115.29 -13.54 43.99
C VAL A 361 -114.30 -14.52 43.37
N VAL A 362 -114.77 -15.50 42.59
CA VAL A 362 -113.88 -16.43 41.86
C VAL A 362 -112.99 -15.68 40.87
N LEU A 363 -113.54 -14.72 40.12
CA LEU A 363 -112.77 -13.89 39.19
C LEU A 363 -111.67 -13.10 39.90
N VAL A 364 -111.95 -12.51 41.07
CA VAL A 364 -110.96 -11.78 41.88
C VAL A 364 -109.87 -12.71 42.42
N VAL A 365 -110.20 -13.93 42.87
CA VAL A 365 -109.22 -14.92 43.33
C VAL A 365 -108.34 -15.41 42.18
N VAL A 366 -108.92 -15.69 41.01
CA VAL A 366 -108.17 -16.08 39.80
C VAL A 366 -107.29 -14.93 39.30
N ALA A 367 -107.78 -13.68 39.32
CA ALA A 367 -106.97 -12.50 38.99
C ALA A 367 -105.82 -12.29 39.99
N GLY A 368 -106.04 -12.52 41.29
CA GLY A 368 -105.00 -12.49 42.31
C GLY A 368 -103.93 -13.57 42.11
N LEU A 369 -104.32 -14.77 41.68
CA LEU A 369 -103.41 -15.86 41.33
C LEU A 369 -102.62 -15.57 40.04
N GLN A 370 -103.28 -15.02 39.00
CA GLN A 370 -102.61 -14.51 37.79
C GLN A 370 -101.55 -13.46 38.15
N LEU A 371 -101.93 -12.41 38.88
CA LEU A 371 -101.04 -11.34 39.33
C LEU A 371 -99.89 -11.84 40.21
N ARG A 372 -100.08 -12.90 41.00
CA ARG A 372 -99.00 -13.52 41.78
C ARG A 372 -98.06 -14.34 40.89
N ASN A 373 -98.59 -15.13 39.95
CA ASN A 373 -97.80 -15.88 38.99
C ASN A 373 -96.98 -14.94 38.07
N GLU A 374 -97.54 -13.82 37.64
CA GLU A 374 -96.83 -12.80 36.86
C GLU A 374 -95.72 -12.09 37.63
N ARG A 375 -95.82 -11.97 38.96
CA ARG A 375 -94.73 -11.44 39.80
C ARG A 375 -93.60 -12.46 39.91
N LEU A 376 -93.92 -13.70 40.27
CA LEU A 376 -92.95 -14.81 40.33
C LEU A 376 -92.27 -15.05 38.97
N ALA A 377 -93.02 -14.99 37.86
CA ALA A 377 -92.46 -15.13 36.51
C ALA A 377 -91.51 -13.98 36.14
N ARG A 378 -91.73 -12.76 36.65
CA ARG A 378 -90.79 -11.64 36.51
C ARG A 378 -89.53 -11.84 37.33
N GLU A 379 -89.66 -12.25 38.60
CA GLU A 379 -88.50 -12.53 39.48
C GLU A 379 -87.62 -13.67 38.92
N VAL A 380 -88.23 -14.75 38.40
CA VAL A 380 -87.51 -15.85 37.76
C VAL A 380 -86.82 -15.39 36.48
N ARG A 381 -87.46 -14.59 35.63
CA ARG A 381 -86.83 -14.01 34.42
C ARG A 381 -85.66 -13.09 34.77
N GLN A 382 -85.81 -12.25 35.80
CA GLN A 382 -84.75 -11.34 36.25
C GLN A 382 -83.54 -12.11 36.79
N ARG A 383 -83.75 -13.17 37.59
CA ARG A 383 -82.67 -14.06 38.05
C ARG A 383 -82.04 -14.86 36.91
N ALA A 384 -82.83 -15.31 35.93
CA ALA A 384 -82.31 -15.98 34.74
C ALA A 384 -81.39 -15.04 33.93
N GLN A 385 -81.81 -13.79 33.73
CA GLN A 385 -80.99 -12.76 33.06
C GLN A 385 -79.71 -12.44 33.83
N GLN A 386 -79.77 -12.32 35.16
CA GLN A 386 -78.58 -12.12 36.01
C GLN A 386 -77.60 -13.30 35.94
N ASN A 387 -78.10 -14.53 35.95
CA ASN A 387 -77.28 -15.73 35.77
C ASN A 387 -76.70 -15.80 34.35
N GLU A 388 -77.42 -15.34 33.33
CA GLU A 388 -76.94 -15.32 31.95
C GLU A 388 -75.84 -14.26 31.74
N THR A 389 -75.95 -13.06 32.33
CA THR A 389 -74.86 -12.06 32.28
C THR A 389 -73.61 -12.55 33.00
N LEU A 390 -73.75 -13.13 34.20
CA LEU A 390 -72.62 -13.75 34.93
C LEU A 390 -71.99 -14.89 34.13
N ALA A 391 -72.79 -15.72 33.45
CA ALA A 391 -72.30 -16.77 32.58
C ALA A 391 -71.62 -16.25 31.30
N GLN A 392 -71.97 -15.07 30.81
CA GLN A 392 -71.25 -14.40 29.72
C GLN A 392 -69.92 -13.81 30.21
N GLU A 393 -69.92 -13.14 31.36
CA GLU A 393 -68.71 -12.58 32.00
C GLU A 393 -67.66 -13.67 32.27
N MET A 394 -68.05 -14.81 32.85
CA MET A 394 -67.12 -15.93 33.07
C MET A 394 -66.57 -16.53 31.76
N ARG A 395 -67.34 -16.53 30.65
CA ARG A 395 -66.83 -16.96 29.34
C ARG A 395 -65.85 -15.97 28.74
N VAL A 396 -66.04 -14.67 28.94
CA VAL A 396 -65.11 -13.64 28.48
C VAL A 396 -63.82 -13.70 29.29
N LEU A 397 -63.91 -13.81 30.61
CA LEU A 397 -62.74 -13.99 31.48
C LEU A 397 -61.95 -15.25 31.11
N SER A 398 -62.64 -16.41 30.99
CA SER A 398 -62.00 -17.67 30.58
C SER A 398 -61.39 -17.64 29.17
N ARG A 399 -61.85 -16.77 28.27
CA ARG A 399 -61.20 -16.54 26.96
C ARG A 399 -59.94 -15.69 27.12
N ASN A 400 -60.03 -14.59 27.86
CA ASN A 400 -58.87 -13.74 28.16
C ASN A 400 -57.75 -14.55 28.85
N ASP A 401 -58.10 -15.47 29.75
CA ASP A 401 -57.15 -16.37 30.42
C ASP A 401 -56.49 -17.36 29.43
N GLN A 402 -57.27 -17.90 28.48
CA GLN A 402 -56.76 -18.79 27.42
C GLN A 402 -55.86 -18.05 26.43
N ASP A 403 -56.25 -16.85 26.01
CA ASP A 403 -55.46 -15.99 25.12
C ASP A 403 -54.17 -15.51 25.81
N ALA A 404 -54.24 -15.17 27.11
CA ALA A 404 -53.07 -14.84 27.92
C ALA A 404 -52.13 -16.04 28.07
N PHE A 405 -52.65 -17.25 28.31
CA PHE A 405 -51.84 -18.47 28.36
C PHE A 405 -51.17 -18.77 27.02
N ALA A 406 -51.89 -18.65 25.90
CA ALA A 406 -51.35 -18.83 24.55
C ALA A 406 -50.23 -17.82 24.24
N GLN A 407 -50.42 -16.54 24.59
CA GLN A 407 -49.36 -15.51 24.45
C GLN A 407 -48.16 -15.80 25.36
N LEU A 408 -48.38 -16.33 26.57
CA LEU A 408 -47.29 -16.70 27.47
C LEU A 408 -46.49 -17.89 26.91
N GLN A 409 -47.17 -18.91 26.38
CA GLN A 409 -46.55 -20.06 25.74
C GLN A 409 -45.76 -19.68 24.48
N GLN A 410 -46.28 -18.75 23.67
CA GLN A 410 -45.54 -18.16 22.54
C GLN A 410 -44.27 -17.41 23.00
N LYS A 411 -44.34 -16.65 24.10
CA LYS A 411 -43.17 -15.96 24.68
C LYS A 411 -42.14 -16.95 25.23
N PHE A 412 -42.56 -18.05 25.86
CA PHE A 412 -41.65 -19.12 26.26
C PHE A 412 -40.97 -19.76 25.05
N GLY A 413 -41.71 -20.17 24.02
CA GLY A 413 -41.11 -20.72 22.80
C GLY A 413 -40.13 -19.76 22.10
N ALA A 414 -40.42 -18.46 22.11
CA ALA A 414 -39.50 -17.43 21.58
C ALA A 414 -38.25 -17.22 22.45
N LEU A 415 -38.35 -17.40 23.77
CA LEU A 415 -37.20 -17.38 24.68
C LEU A 415 -36.35 -18.65 24.53
N ASP A 416 -36.97 -19.83 24.50
CA ASP A 416 -36.29 -21.10 24.30
C ASP A 416 -35.51 -21.10 22.98
N ALA A 417 -36.14 -20.66 21.89
CA ALA A 417 -35.49 -20.46 20.59
C ALA A 417 -34.27 -19.52 20.67
N ARG A 418 -34.36 -18.40 21.40
CA ARG A 418 -33.21 -17.51 21.65
C ARG A 418 -32.12 -18.17 22.50
N THR A 419 -32.45 -19.03 23.46
CA THR A 419 -31.43 -19.77 24.23
C THR A 419 -30.76 -20.87 23.41
N ALA A 420 -31.48 -21.52 22.49
CA ALA A 420 -30.90 -22.45 21.53
C ALA A 420 -29.94 -21.70 20.59
N GLU A 421 -30.42 -20.65 19.92
CA GLU A 421 -29.62 -19.78 19.04
C GLU A 421 -28.37 -19.21 19.74
N THR A 422 -28.44 -18.94 21.06
CA THR A 422 -27.29 -18.48 21.85
C THR A 422 -26.30 -19.61 22.14
N ARG A 423 -26.75 -20.84 22.44
CA ARG A 423 -25.87 -22.01 22.59
C ARG A 423 -25.20 -22.37 21.27
N ASP A 424 -25.94 -22.31 20.16
CA ASP A 424 -25.41 -22.59 18.82
C ASP A 424 -24.34 -21.57 18.42
N ARG A 425 -24.57 -20.27 18.72
CA ARG A 425 -23.54 -19.22 18.60
C ARG A 425 -22.30 -19.49 19.47
N GLN A 426 -22.46 -19.98 20.70
CA GLN A 426 -21.34 -20.34 21.56
C GLN A 426 -20.52 -21.50 20.97
N GLY A 427 -21.17 -22.59 20.55
CA GLY A 427 -20.50 -23.73 19.91
C GLY A 427 -19.78 -23.34 18.61
N ALA A 428 -20.39 -22.47 17.78
CA ALA A 428 -19.76 -21.97 16.56
C ALA A 428 -18.52 -21.10 16.84
N LEU A 429 -18.54 -20.29 17.92
CA LEU A 429 -17.37 -19.51 18.36
C LEU A 429 -16.25 -20.40 18.91
N GLU A 430 -16.58 -21.47 19.64
CA GLU A 430 -15.59 -22.45 20.12
C GLU A 430 -14.93 -23.21 18.96
N GLN A 431 -15.70 -23.62 17.95
CA GLN A 431 -15.17 -24.23 16.72
C GLN A 431 -14.25 -23.27 15.97
N ALA A 432 -14.71 -22.03 15.72
CA ALA A 432 -13.90 -21.00 15.06
C ALA A 432 -12.60 -20.69 15.83
N ALA A 433 -12.62 -20.70 17.17
CA ALA A 433 -11.43 -20.51 17.99
C ALA A 433 -10.44 -21.69 17.85
N GLN A 434 -10.93 -22.94 17.81
CA GLN A 434 -10.08 -24.11 17.60
C GLN A 434 -9.46 -24.14 16.19
N ASP A 435 -10.23 -23.79 15.16
CA ASP A 435 -9.74 -23.73 13.79
C ASP A 435 -8.75 -22.57 13.57
N LEU A 436 -8.95 -21.42 14.20
CA LEU A 436 -7.97 -20.33 14.22
C LEU A 436 -6.66 -20.74 14.91
N LEU A 437 -6.71 -21.55 15.97
CA LEU A 437 -5.51 -22.07 16.64
C LEU A 437 -4.76 -23.10 15.79
N ARG A 438 -5.47 -24.00 15.09
CA ARG A 438 -4.87 -24.93 14.12
C ARG A 438 -4.24 -24.20 12.95
N ASN A 439 -5.01 -23.38 12.26
CA ASN A 439 -4.57 -22.61 11.09
C ASN A 439 -3.37 -21.71 11.42
N ARG A 440 -3.30 -21.15 12.64
CA ARG A 440 -2.13 -20.41 13.11
C ARG A 440 -0.87 -21.29 13.23
N ASP A 441 -0.98 -22.50 13.76
CA ASP A 441 0.16 -23.41 13.92
C ASP A 441 0.61 -24.01 12.58
N ASP A 442 -0.33 -24.33 11.69
CA ASP A 442 -0.06 -24.79 10.32
C ASP A 442 0.58 -23.67 9.49
N TRP A 443 0.09 -22.43 9.60
CA TRP A 443 0.71 -21.25 8.97
C TRP A 443 2.12 -21.01 9.53
N GLN A 444 2.33 -21.08 10.84
CA GLN A 444 3.66 -20.96 11.45
C GLN A 444 4.63 -22.04 10.95
N ARG A 445 4.14 -23.25 10.70
CA ARG A 445 4.95 -24.33 10.12
C ARG A 445 5.31 -24.06 8.66
N ALA A 446 4.33 -23.71 7.82
CA ALA A 446 4.54 -23.43 6.39
C ALA A 446 5.46 -22.22 6.15
N GLU A 447 5.34 -21.18 6.96
CA GLU A 447 6.21 -20.01 6.98
C GLU A 447 7.67 -20.39 7.33
N ILE A 448 7.88 -21.28 8.30
CA ILE A 448 9.23 -21.73 8.67
C ILE A 448 9.80 -22.67 7.59
N GLU A 449 8.99 -23.56 7.00
CA GLU A 449 9.41 -24.38 5.85
C GLU A 449 9.85 -23.49 4.68
N ARG A 450 9.03 -22.51 4.28
CA ARG A 450 9.38 -21.53 3.23
C ARG A 450 10.68 -20.78 3.54
N SER A 451 10.92 -20.42 4.80
CA SER A 451 12.17 -19.75 5.20
C SER A 451 13.40 -20.67 5.12
N LEU A 452 13.23 -21.98 5.35
CA LEU A 452 14.28 -23.00 5.15
C LEU A 452 14.52 -23.28 3.67
N GLU A 453 13.48 -23.27 2.85
CA GLU A 453 13.59 -23.40 1.38
C GLU A 453 14.39 -22.24 0.80
N VAL A 454 14.03 -20.99 1.12
CA VAL A 454 14.77 -19.79 0.68
C VAL A 454 16.21 -19.80 1.19
N ALA A 455 16.46 -20.23 2.42
CA ALA A 455 17.83 -20.37 2.94
C ALA A 455 18.64 -21.45 2.20
N SER A 456 18.02 -22.56 1.81
CA SER A 456 18.66 -23.64 1.04
C SER A 456 18.88 -23.25 -0.42
N GLU A 457 17.93 -22.58 -1.05
CA GLU A 457 18.04 -22.05 -2.41
C GLU A 457 19.14 -20.97 -2.47
N GLN A 458 19.17 -20.03 -1.54
CA GLN A 458 20.25 -19.04 -1.45
C GLN A 458 21.61 -19.71 -1.25
N LEU A 459 21.70 -20.74 -0.39
CA LEU A 459 22.93 -21.48 -0.15
C LEU A 459 23.43 -22.22 -1.42
N GLN A 460 22.52 -22.78 -2.22
CA GLN A 460 22.83 -23.49 -3.46
C GLN A 460 23.15 -22.54 -4.64
N LEU A 461 22.38 -21.46 -4.81
CA LEU A 461 22.53 -20.52 -5.93
C LEU A 461 23.66 -19.51 -5.74
N THR A 462 23.99 -19.15 -4.48
CA THR A 462 24.97 -18.09 -4.17
C THR A 462 26.20 -18.57 -3.39
N GLY A 463 26.24 -19.84 -2.98
CA GLY A 463 27.32 -20.40 -2.15
C GLY A 463 27.49 -19.74 -0.77
N ASN A 464 26.59 -18.83 -0.39
CA ASN A 464 26.82 -17.89 0.70
C ASN A 464 26.50 -18.49 2.08
N VAL A 465 27.42 -19.31 2.56
CA VAL A 465 27.44 -19.92 3.91
C VAL A 465 27.15 -18.88 5.00
N SER A 466 27.68 -17.66 4.89
CA SER A 466 27.48 -16.61 5.90
C SER A 466 26.02 -16.15 5.99
N SER A 467 25.36 -15.89 4.86
CA SER A 467 23.95 -15.49 4.83
C SER A 467 23.01 -16.62 5.21
N ALA A 468 23.27 -17.85 4.74
CA ALA A 468 22.48 -19.01 5.12
C ALA A 468 22.60 -19.32 6.62
N LEU A 469 23.80 -19.13 7.22
CA LEU A 469 24.01 -19.29 8.65
C LEU A 469 23.20 -18.27 9.46
N VAL A 470 23.17 -16.99 9.05
CA VAL A 470 22.35 -15.95 9.71
C VAL A 470 20.85 -16.24 9.55
N ALA A 471 20.41 -16.71 8.38
CA ALA A 471 19.03 -17.14 8.17
C ALA A 471 18.65 -18.30 9.10
N LEU A 472 19.47 -19.35 9.17
CA LEU A 472 19.27 -20.50 10.05
C LEU A 472 19.31 -20.14 11.53
N GLN A 473 20.19 -19.24 11.95
CA GLN A 473 20.21 -18.72 13.33
C GLN A 473 18.94 -17.93 13.66
N THR A 474 18.40 -17.17 12.70
CA THR A 474 17.11 -16.48 12.84
C THR A 474 15.96 -17.49 12.96
N ILE A 475 16.03 -18.60 12.22
CA ILE A 475 15.06 -19.70 12.27
C ILE A 475 15.13 -20.46 13.61
N ASP A 476 16.33 -20.79 14.13
CA ASP A 476 16.47 -21.38 15.48
C ASP A 476 15.97 -20.45 16.58
N ALA A 477 16.24 -19.14 16.49
CA ALA A 477 15.73 -18.15 17.44
C ALA A 477 14.19 -18.06 17.40
N ARG A 478 13.58 -18.10 16.20
CA ARG A 478 12.11 -18.15 16.00
C ARG A 478 11.50 -19.47 16.47
N LEU A 479 12.23 -20.59 16.39
CA LEU A 479 11.81 -21.88 16.93
C LEU A 479 11.95 -21.96 18.45
N ALA A 480 12.97 -21.32 19.03
CA ALA A 480 13.17 -21.22 20.46
C ALA A 480 12.04 -20.40 21.12
N SER A 481 11.62 -19.28 20.53
CA SER A 481 10.54 -18.44 21.09
C SER A 481 9.13 -19.03 20.95
N LEU A 482 8.95 -20.10 20.16
CA LEU A 482 7.70 -20.85 20.06
C LEU A 482 7.60 -21.99 21.09
N ASP A 483 8.72 -22.64 21.42
CA ASP A 483 8.92 -23.69 22.45
C ASP A 483 7.98 -24.93 22.47
N LYS A 484 7.02 -25.00 21.53
CA LYS A 484 6.04 -26.08 21.42
C LYS A 484 6.68 -27.45 21.15
N PRO A 485 6.14 -28.56 21.69
CA PRO A 485 6.67 -29.91 21.46
C PRO A 485 6.85 -30.26 19.98
N GLN A 486 5.90 -29.89 19.12
CA GLN A 486 5.93 -30.21 17.68
C GLN A 486 7.17 -29.65 16.95
N PHE A 487 7.76 -28.55 17.43
CA PHE A 487 8.89 -27.89 16.79
C PHE A 487 10.26 -28.39 17.29
N ARG A 488 10.30 -29.22 18.36
CA ARG A 488 11.54 -29.74 18.95
C ARG A 488 12.29 -30.74 18.06
N ALA A 489 11.63 -31.36 17.08
CA ALA A 489 12.29 -32.17 16.05
C ALA A 489 13.02 -31.27 15.04
N MET A 490 12.30 -30.30 14.45
CA MET A 490 12.85 -29.34 13.48
C MET A 490 14.00 -28.51 14.07
N ARG A 491 13.87 -28.03 15.31
CA ARG A 491 14.94 -27.30 16.01
C ARG A 491 16.24 -28.13 16.13
N ARG A 492 16.15 -29.44 16.39
CA ARG A 492 17.31 -30.35 16.42
C ARG A 492 17.89 -30.64 15.04
N ALA A 493 17.15 -30.46 13.96
CA ALA A 493 17.70 -30.51 12.60
C ALA A 493 18.45 -29.21 12.27
N VAL A 494 17.80 -28.05 12.46
CA VAL A 494 18.39 -26.72 12.23
C VAL A 494 19.67 -26.51 13.03
N ALA A 495 19.71 -26.91 14.30
CA ALA A 495 20.91 -26.82 15.13
C ALA A 495 22.09 -27.68 14.61
N ARG A 496 21.80 -28.84 13.98
CA ARG A 496 22.83 -29.69 13.35
C ARG A 496 23.36 -29.06 12.06
N ASP A 497 22.49 -28.49 11.22
CA ASP A 497 22.91 -27.84 9.98
C ASP A 497 23.68 -26.53 10.25
N ILE A 498 23.30 -25.76 11.28
CA ILE A 498 24.11 -24.65 11.81
C ILE A 498 25.51 -25.11 12.22
N ALA A 499 25.63 -26.28 12.88
CA ALA A 499 26.92 -26.82 13.28
C ALA A 499 27.77 -27.27 12.07
N LYS A 500 27.15 -27.92 11.06
CA LYS A 500 27.84 -28.28 9.79
C LYS A 500 28.40 -27.04 9.10
N LEU A 501 27.60 -25.97 8.95
CA LEU A 501 28.03 -24.74 8.27
C LEU A 501 29.12 -23.99 9.04
N LYS A 502 29.09 -24.01 10.38
CA LYS A 502 30.15 -23.42 11.23
C LYS A 502 31.48 -24.20 11.21
N ALA A 503 31.48 -25.44 10.74
CA ALA A 503 32.70 -26.25 10.62
C ALA A 503 33.45 -26.02 9.29
N LEU A 504 32.88 -25.25 8.35
CA LEU A 504 33.54 -24.89 7.10
C LEU A 504 34.61 -23.81 7.34
N PRO A 505 35.78 -23.87 6.65
CA PRO A 505 36.78 -22.82 6.72
C PRO A 505 36.21 -21.46 6.28
N ALA A 506 36.47 -20.42 7.08
CA ALA A 506 36.04 -19.07 6.73
C ALA A 506 36.84 -18.53 5.54
N ILE A 507 36.15 -18.23 4.44
CA ILE A 507 36.74 -17.61 3.24
C ILE A 507 37.16 -16.18 3.59
N ASP A 508 38.47 -15.90 3.54
CA ASP A 508 39.06 -14.58 3.81
C ASP A 508 38.86 -13.62 2.64
N LEU A 509 37.62 -13.15 2.48
CA LEU A 509 37.25 -12.14 1.50
C LEU A 509 37.92 -10.78 1.80
N SER A 510 38.27 -10.51 3.06
CA SER A 510 38.89 -9.24 3.47
C SER A 510 40.34 -9.16 3.05
N GLY A 511 41.16 -10.17 3.36
CA GLY A 511 42.54 -10.24 2.85
C GLY A 511 42.61 -10.43 1.34
N ALA A 512 41.61 -11.08 0.73
CA ALA A 512 41.48 -11.12 -0.73
C ALA A 512 41.22 -9.72 -1.33
N ALA A 513 40.36 -8.89 -0.71
CA ALA A 513 40.09 -7.53 -1.16
C ALA A 513 41.31 -6.62 -0.97
N ILE A 514 42.03 -6.73 0.16
CA ILE A 514 43.27 -5.98 0.41
C ILE A 514 44.33 -6.31 -0.66
N ARG A 515 44.53 -7.58 -1.00
CA ARG A 515 45.46 -7.99 -2.08
C ARG A 515 45.09 -7.40 -3.45
N LEU A 516 43.80 -7.12 -3.72
CA LEU A 516 43.37 -6.41 -4.93
C LEU A 516 43.60 -4.89 -4.82
N ASP A 517 43.40 -4.28 -3.66
CA ASP A 517 43.69 -2.86 -3.43
C ASP A 517 45.19 -2.57 -3.57
N ASP A 518 46.06 -3.41 -2.99
CA ASP A 518 47.52 -3.32 -3.17
C ASP A 518 47.90 -3.37 -4.66
N ALA A 519 47.31 -4.32 -5.41
CA ALA A 519 47.55 -4.46 -6.84
C ALA A 519 47.04 -3.26 -7.66
N ILE A 520 45.85 -2.72 -7.35
CA ILE A 520 45.31 -1.52 -8.02
C ILE A 520 46.25 -0.32 -7.87
N ASN A 521 46.88 -0.18 -6.70
CA ASN A 521 47.87 0.88 -6.43
C ASN A 521 49.22 0.62 -7.13
N GLY A 522 49.60 -0.64 -7.39
CA GLY A 522 50.86 -1.00 -8.05
C GLY A 522 50.90 -0.73 -9.56
N ILE A 523 49.75 -0.71 -10.24
CA ILE A 523 49.63 -0.66 -11.73
C ILE A 523 50.42 0.47 -12.39
N ASP A 524 50.47 1.66 -11.81
CA ASP A 524 51.17 2.81 -12.41
C ASP A 524 52.70 2.66 -12.39
N ALA A 525 53.23 1.82 -11.49
CA ALA A 525 54.67 1.57 -11.32
C ALA A 525 55.21 0.41 -12.17
N LEU A 526 54.37 -0.24 -12.98
CA LEU A 526 54.73 -1.40 -13.82
C LEU A 526 55.39 -0.97 -15.15
N PRO A 527 56.51 -1.59 -15.56
CA PRO A 527 57.09 -1.35 -16.89
C PRO A 527 56.27 -2.03 -17.99
N LEU A 528 56.11 -1.31 -19.11
CA LEU A 528 55.54 -1.85 -20.35
C LEU A 528 56.66 -2.41 -21.23
N VAL A 529 56.33 -3.39 -22.09
CA VAL A 529 57.31 -3.98 -23.01
C VAL A 529 57.94 -2.92 -23.94
N SER A 530 57.17 -1.90 -24.32
CA SER A 530 57.64 -0.77 -25.14
C SER A 530 58.53 0.24 -24.40
N SER A 531 58.63 0.19 -23.07
CA SER A 531 59.40 1.15 -22.25
C SER A 531 60.76 0.63 -21.77
N ALA A 532 61.23 -0.53 -22.27
CA ALA A 532 62.45 -1.19 -21.83
C ALA A 532 63.76 -0.61 -22.42
N LEU A 533 63.91 0.73 -22.39
CA LEU A 533 65.18 1.43 -22.64
C LEU A 533 65.61 2.15 -21.34
N PRO A 534 66.86 1.99 -20.85
CA PRO A 534 67.18 2.33 -19.46
C PRO A 534 67.11 3.82 -19.08
N LEU A 535 66.73 4.10 -17.83
CA LEU A 535 66.89 5.42 -17.22
C LEU A 535 68.32 5.58 -16.68
N GLU A 536 69.09 6.52 -17.23
CA GLU A 536 70.40 6.91 -16.70
C GLU A 536 70.58 8.44 -16.54
N SER A 537 69.49 9.21 -16.72
CA SER A 537 69.53 10.68 -16.84
C SER A 537 68.89 11.47 -15.69
N GLN A 538 68.38 10.81 -14.64
CA GLN A 538 67.61 11.49 -13.58
C GLN A 538 68.20 11.44 -12.15
N GLN A 539 69.24 10.64 -11.87
CA GLN A 539 69.85 10.58 -10.52
C GLN A 539 70.87 11.71 -10.24
N ALA A 540 71.22 12.54 -11.23
CA ALA A 540 72.18 13.64 -11.07
C ALA A 540 71.59 14.95 -10.49
N ALA A 541 70.31 14.98 -10.12
CA ALA A 541 69.57 16.23 -9.92
C ALA A 541 68.69 16.29 -8.64
N GLN A 542 69.22 15.88 -7.47
CA GLN A 542 68.63 16.20 -6.16
C GLN A 542 69.56 15.93 -4.95
N ALA A 543 70.37 16.92 -4.56
CA ALA A 543 71.00 17.08 -3.23
C ALA A 543 71.57 18.51 -3.09
N PRO A 544 71.76 19.08 -1.88
CA PRO A 544 71.47 20.51 -1.69
C PRO A 544 72.63 21.42 -1.23
N HIS A 545 72.29 22.68 -0.89
CA HIS A 545 73.14 23.80 -0.43
C HIS A 545 73.89 24.55 -1.57
N GLY A 546 74.28 25.84 -1.45
CA GLY A 546 73.92 26.84 -0.44
C GLY A 546 74.80 28.12 -0.44
N ARG A 547 74.22 29.28 -0.78
CA ARG A 547 74.75 30.68 -0.65
C ARG A 547 75.93 31.13 -1.55
N SER A 548 76.09 32.47 -1.60
CA SER A 548 77.24 33.31 -2.03
C SER A 548 77.68 33.42 -3.51
N ALA A 549 77.04 34.36 -4.22
CA ALA A 549 77.61 35.65 -4.67
C ALA A 549 78.85 35.79 -5.61
N LYS A 550 78.69 36.75 -6.53
CA LYS A 550 79.69 37.54 -7.31
C LYS A 550 80.37 36.90 -8.55
N PRO A 551 80.84 37.73 -9.52
CA PRO A 551 80.73 37.38 -10.94
C PRO A 551 81.98 37.76 -11.79
N ALA A 552 81.72 38.04 -13.08
CA ALA A 552 82.56 38.73 -14.07
C ALA A 552 83.45 37.87 -14.98
N LYS A 553 83.17 37.99 -16.29
CA LYS A 553 84.09 37.71 -17.40
C LYS A 553 84.46 39.06 -18.03
N VAL A 554 85.73 39.26 -18.35
CA VAL A 554 86.27 40.55 -18.84
C VAL A 554 86.73 40.43 -20.30
N ALA A 555 86.64 41.56 -21.02
CA ALA A 555 87.21 41.87 -22.34
C ALA A 555 86.66 41.14 -23.59
N ALA A 556 86.06 41.96 -24.46
CA ALA A 556 86.15 41.89 -25.92
C ALA A 556 87.36 42.78 -26.36
N PRO A 557 87.53 43.36 -27.58
CA PRO A 557 86.79 43.28 -28.86
C PRO A 557 87.71 42.67 -29.98
N ALA A 558 87.47 42.70 -31.30
CA ALA A 558 86.47 43.35 -32.18
C ALA A 558 86.26 42.44 -33.44
N SER A 559 85.58 42.76 -34.55
CA SER A 559 84.84 43.95 -35.02
C SER A 559 83.74 43.55 -36.04
N ALA A 560 82.93 44.51 -36.50
CA ALA A 560 82.06 44.41 -37.69
C ALA A 560 82.81 44.89 -38.96
N PRO A 561 82.27 44.82 -40.22
CA PRO A 561 80.88 44.51 -40.59
C PRO A 561 80.67 43.56 -41.81
N ALA A 562 79.40 43.48 -42.24
CA ALA A 562 78.87 42.98 -43.52
C ALA A 562 78.71 41.46 -43.72
N ALA A 563 77.46 41.10 -44.05
CA ALA A 563 76.99 39.83 -44.63
C ALA A 563 77.06 39.91 -46.19
N PRO A 564 76.71 38.89 -47.02
CA PRO A 564 75.78 37.79 -46.70
C PRO A 564 75.95 36.40 -47.40
N VAL A 565 75.08 35.46 -47.00
CA VAL A 565 74.65 34.18 -47.64
C VAL A 565 75.65 33.00 -47.70
N ALA A 566 75.14 31.80 -47.32
CA ALA A 566 75.62 30.42 -47.56
C ALA A 566 77.14 30.14 -47.47
N ALA A 567 77.70 29.43 -46.49
CA ALA A 567 77.28 28.22 -45.76
C ALA A 567 77.19 26.93 -46.60
N GLN A 568 78.28 26.14 -46.58
CA GLN A 568 78.18 24.68 -46.52
C GLN A 568 79.39 24.02 -45.83
N THR A 569 79.10 23.01 -45.03
CA THR A 569 80.00 22.45 -44.01
C THR A 569 80.85 21.29 -44.53
N GLY A 570 82.13 21.24 -44.16
CA GLY A 570 82.94 20.02 -44.31
C GLY A 570 82.80 19.10 -43.09
N TRP A 571 82.53 17.81 -43.29
CA TRP A 571 82.38 16.82 -42.20
C TRP A 571 83.21 15.53 -42.39
N SER A 572 83.76 15.29 -43.57
CA SER A 572 84.43 14.02 -43.97
C SER A 572 85.82 13.79 -43.37
N ALA A 573 86.39 14.76 -42.65
CA ALA A 573 87.70 14.61 -42.00
C ALA A 573 87.61 13.92 -40.62
N GLY A 574 86.65 14.31 -39.78
CA GLY A 574 86.52 13.77 -38.41
C GLY A 574 86.10 12.29 -38.37
N VAL A 575 85.28 11.86 -39.34
CA VAL A 575 84.69 10.51 -39.41
C VAL A 575 85.74 9.40 -39.33
N ARG A 576 86.87 9.50 -40.07
CA ARG A 576 87.88 8.42 -40.11
C ARG A 576 88.62 8.20 -38.77
N ALA A 577 88.77 9.24 -37.95
CA ALA A 577 89.44 9.15 -36.65
C ALA A 577 88.55 8.60 -35.51
N TRP A 578 87.25 8.46 -35.79
CA TRP A 578 86.23 7.86 -34.92
C TRP A 578 86.12 6.35 -35.18
N TRP A 579 85.96 5.94 -36.45
CA TRP A 579 85.90 4.52 -36.86
C TRP A 579 87.07 3.67 -36.34
N GLY A 580 88.29 4.21 -36.33
CA GLY A 580 89.49 3.49 -35.90
C GLY A 580 89.54 3.10 -34.41
N ARG A 581 88.71 3.72 -33.55
CA ARG A 581 88.60 3.37 -32.13
C ARG A 581 87.40 2.47 -31.82
N LEU A 582 86.21 2.80 -32.36
CA LEU A 582 85.02 1.96 -32.14
C LEU A 582 85.24 0.50 -32.56
N TRP A 583 86.03 0.22 -33.61
CA TRP A 583 86.24 -1.14 -34.08
C TRP A 583 87.06 -2.05 -33.14
N HIS A 584 87.81 -1.49 -32.19
CA HIS A 584 88.52 -2.31 -31.19
C HIS A 584 87.63 -2.70 -30.02
N ASP A 585 86.89 -1.74 -29.46
CA ASP A 585 86.02 -1.97 -28.31
C ASP A 585 84.84 -2.89 -28.69
N VAL A 586 84.19 -2.61 -29.84
CA VAL A 586 83.06 -3.41 -30.36
C VAL A 586 83.44 -4.88 -30.65
N ARG A 587 84.70 -5.16 -30.97
CA ARG A 587 85.15 -6.54 -31.25
C ARG A 587 85.23 -7.42 -29.98
N HIS A 588 85.41 -6.84 -28.80
CA HIS A 588 85.63 -7.62 -27.57
C HIS A 588 84.36 -7.97 -26.80
N GLU A 589 83.23 -7.28 -27.02
CA GLU A 589 81.95 -7.62 -26.40
C GLU A 589 81.04 -8.50 -27.28
N LEU A 590 81.16 -8.41 -28.62
CA LEU A 590 80.39 -9.23 -29.57
C LEU A 590 80.67 -10.75 -29.50
N GLY A 591 81.62 -11.18 -28.65
CA GLY A 591 81.97 -12.59 -28.43
C GLY A 591 81.03 -13.37 -27.48
N GLN A 592 80.12 -12.70 -26.77
CA GLN A 592 79.10 -13.34 -25.90
C GLN A 592 77.70 -13.39 -26.55
N ILE A 593 77.63 -13.31 -27.88
CA ILE A 593 76.37 -13.36 -28.62
C ILE A 593 75.86 -14.80 -28.77
N VAL A 594 74.53 -14.94 -28.75
CA VAL A 594 73.67 -16.15 -28.89
C VAL A 594 73.04 -16.65 -27.57
N GLN A 595 71.93 -16.02 -27.20
CA GLN A 595 70.72 -16.76 -26.82
C GLN A 595 69.60 -16.41 -27.80
N VAL A 596 69.02 -17.43 -28.45
CA VAL A 596 67.91 -17.25 -29.39
C VAL A 596 66.60 -17.20 -28.60
N ARG A 597 65.94 -16.04 -28.59
CA ARG A 597 64.55 -15.92 -28.12
C ARG A 597 63.67 -15.48 -29.27
N ARG A 598 62.85 -16.40 -29.80
CA ARG A 598 61.68 -16.03 -30.60
C ARG A 598 60.63 -15.45 -29.65
N VAL A 599 60.07 -14.30 -30.00
CA VAL A 599 58.87 -13.73 -29.39
C VAL A 599 57.98 -13.29 -30.54
N ASP A 600 57.06 -14.16 -30.95
CA ASP A 600 56.23 -13.97 -32.13
C ASP A 600 55.04 -13.05 -31.87
N GLN A 601 55.27 -11.73 -31.90
CA GLN A 601 54.24 -10.70 -32.20
C GLN A 601 54.86 -9.30 -32.33
N ALA A 602 54.86 -8.74 -33.55
CA ALA A 602 55.41 -7.40 -33.83
C ALA A 602 54.51 -6.23 -33.36
N GLU A 603 53.27 -6.51 -32.96
CA GLU A 603 52.26 -5.49 -32.60
C GLU A 603 52.56 -4.77 -31.27
N ALA A 604 53.35 -5.36 -30.38
CA ALA A 604 53.67 -4.77 -29.07
C ALA A 604 54.71 -3.61 -29.14
N LEU A 605 55.37 -3.42 -30.28
CA LEU A 605 56.50 -2.50 -30.44
C LEU A 605 56.13 -1.05 -30.81
N LEU A 606 54.83 -0.75 -31.02
CA LEU A 606 54.35 0.58 -31.41
C LEU A 606 53.14 1.06 -30.59
N LEU A 607 53.18 0.88 -29.27
CA LEU A 607 52.27 1.58 -28.37
C LEU A 607 52.68 3.06 -28.24
N SER A 608 51.78 3.99 -28.57
CA SER A 608 51.99 5.41 -28.25
C SER A 608 51.89 5.69 -26.75
N SER A 609 52.37 6.87 -26.32
CA SER A 609 52.24 7.36 -24.93
C SER A 609 50.82 7.26 -24.39
N ASP A 610 49.85 7.52 -25.26
CA ASP A 610 48.45 7.66 -24.89
C ASP A 610 47.79 6.27 -24.79
N GLN A 611 48.15 5.36 -25.69
CA GLN A 611 47.74 3.94 -25.64
C GLN A 611 48.28 3.23 -24.38
N ALA A 612 49.50 3.59 -23.96
CA ALA A 612 50.08 3.12 -22.70
C ALA A 612 49.28 3.58 -21.46
N TRP A 613 48.61 4.73 -21.51
CA TRP A 613 47.73 5.20 -20.44
C TRP A 613 46.41 4.43 -20.40
N PHE A 614 45.70 4.32 -21.54
CA PHE A 614 44.44 3.57 -21.64
C PHE A 614 44.58 2.10 -21.21
N LEU A 615 45.74 1.48 -21.47
CA LEU A 615 46.04 0.12 -21.03
C LEU A 615 46.06 -0.03 -19.50
N ARG A 616 46.68 0.91 -18.78
CA ARG A 616 46.70 0.92 -17.30
C ARG A 616 45.31 1.19 -16.72
N GLU A 617 44.56 2.11 -17.33
CA GLU A 617 43.22 2.46 -16.86
C GLU A 617 42.21 1.31 -17.06
N ASN A 618 42.30 0.57 -18.17
CA ASN A 618 41.52 -0.65 -18.38
C ASN A 618 41.87 -1.76 -17.37
N LEU A 619 43.16 -1.92 -17.03
CA LEU A 619 43.61 -2.88 -16.01
C LEU A 619 43.10 -2.49 -14.61
N LYS A 620 43.17 -1.20 -14.25
CA LYS A 620 42.56 -0.64 -13.03
C LYS A 620 41.05 -0.90 -12.99
N LEU A 621 40.34 -0.62 -14.07
CA LEU A 621 38.90 -0.81 -14.17
C LEU A 621 38.48 -2.28 -13.93
N TRP A 622 39.20 -3.24 -14.50
CA TRP A 622 38.88 -4.66 -14.30
C TRP A 622 39.26 -5.17 -12.91
N LEU A 623 40.34 -4.69 -12.30
CA LEU A 623 40.66 -5.04 -10.92
C LEU A 623 39.71 -4.37 -9.90
N MET A 624 39.25 -3.15 -10.19
CA MET A 624 38.18 -2.48 -9.43
C MET A 624 36.86 -3.26 -9.55
N ASN A 625 36.50 -3.75 -10.75
CA ASN A 625 35.30 -4.54 -10.95
C ASN A 625 35.43 -5.96 -10.36
N ALA A 626 36.63 -6.57 -10.39
CA ALA A 626 36.91 -7.82 -9.69
C ALA A 626 36.77 -7.65 -8.16
N ARG A 627 37.22 -6.53 -7.60
CA ARG A 627 37.01 -6.17 -6.18
C ARG A 627 35.52 -5.99 -5.87
N LEU A 628 34.76 -5.31 -6.74
CA LEU A 628 33.30 -5.18 -6.59
C LEU A 628 32.60 -6.54 -6.68
N ALA A 629 33.01 -7.41 -7.60
CA ALA A 629 32.51 -8.77 -7.76
C ALA A 629 32.84 -9.66 -6.55
N LEU A 630 34.05 -9.55 -5.99
CA LEU A 630 34.45 -10.22 -4.75
C LEU A 630 33.59 -9.80 -3.56
N LEU A 631 33.39 -8.49 -3.37
CA LEU A 631 32.58 -7.94 -2.28
C LEU A 631 31.08 -8.26 -2.41
N SER A 632 30.56 -8.30 -3.64
CA SER A 632 29.20 -8.78 -3.96
C SER A 632 29.09 -10.31 -4.08
N ARG A 633 30.19 -11.05 -3.83
CA ARG A 633 30.30 -12.52 -3.90
C ARG A 633 29.94 -13.14 -5.25
N ASN A 634 30.05 -12.37 -6.34
CA ASN A 634 29.89 -12.85 -7.71
C ASN A 634 31.20 -13.50 -8.21
N GLU A 635 31.42 -14.75 -7.79
CA GLU A 635 32.59 -15.57 -8.09
C GLU A 635 32.86 -15.72 -9.61
N ALA A 636 31.81 -15.75 -10.42
CA ALA A 636 31.92 -15.88 -11.87
C ALA A 636 32.49 -14.61 -12.53
N VAL A 637 31.98 -13.43 -12.18
CA VAL A 637 32.52 -12.14 -12.68
C VAL A 637 33.92 -11.90 -12.12
N PHE A 638 34.15 -12.18 -10.83
CA PHE A 638 35.47 -12.08 -10.20
C PHE A 638 36.54 -12.88 -10.95
N ARG A 639 36.27 -14.14 -11.29
CA ARG A 639 37.21 -14.98 -12.06
C ARG A 639 37.35 -14.52 -13.52
N ALA A 640 36.28 -14.05 -14.15
CA ALA A 640 36.34 -13.54 -15.52
C ALA A 640 37.20 -12.29 -15.62
N ASP A 641 37.05 -11.34 -14.70
CA ASP A 641 37.76 -10.06 -14.71
C ASP A 641 39.23 -10.23 -14.32
N LEU A 642 39.54 -11.06 -13.32
CA LEU A 642 40.92 -11.49 -13.03
C LEU A 642 41.58 -12.14 -14.25
N GLY A 643 40.88 -13.04 -14.94
CA GLY A 643 41.40 -13.69 -16.15
C GLY A 643 41.71 -12.69 -17.28
N ARG A 644 40.97 -11.59 -17.39
CA ARG A 644 41.28 -10.51 -18.35
C ARG A 644 42.45 -9.64 -17.88
N ALA A 645 42.57 -9.36 -16.57
CA ALA A 645 43.72 -8.65 -16.00
C ALA A 645 45.03 -9.44 -16.19
N ASP A 646 45.05 -10.73 -15.85
CA ASP A 646 46.16 -11.66 -16.11
C ASP A 646 46.56 -11.64 -17.60
N ALA A 647 45.58 -11.65 -18.51
CA ALA A 647 45.82 -11.65 -19.95
C ALA A 647 46.43 -10.34 -20.50
N LEU A 648 46.08 -9.17 -19.94
CA LEU A 648 46.74 -7.90 -20.30
C LEU A 648 48.16 -7.83 -19.73
N LEU A 649 48.34 -8.23 -18.47
CA LEU A 649 49.66 -8.30 -17.83
C LEU A 649 50.61 -9.19 -18.64
N ALA A 650 50.15 -10.35 -19.10
CA ALA A 650 50.95 -11.26 -19.92
C ALA A 650 51.20 -10.78 -21.37
N ARG A 651 50.37 -9.90 -21.94
CA ARG A 651 50.48 -9.46 -23.35
C ARG A 651 51.23 -8.14 -23.55
N TYR A 652 51.18 -7.20 -22.60
CA TYR A 652 51.67 -5.83 -22.80
C TYR A 652 52.65 -5.29 -21.73
N PHE A 653 52.73 -5.93 -20.56
CA PHE A 653 53.68 -5.58 -19.50
C PHE A 653 54.88 -6.53 -19.54
N ASP A 654 56.04 -6.10 -19.03
CA ASP A 654 57.27 -6.92 -19.11
C ASP A 654 57.24 -8.11 -18.13
N PRO A 655 57.17 -9.37 -18.60
CA PRO A 655 57.13 -10.55 -17.74
C PRO A 655 58.50 -10.92 -17.12
N GLN A 656 59.58 -10.20 -17.45
CA GLN A 656 60.88 -10.31 -16.79
C GLN A 656 61.00 -9.35 -15.59
N SER A 657 60.10 -8.38 -15.45
CA SER A 657 60.16 -7.40 -14.37
C SER A 657 59.72 -8.01 -13.02
N PRO A 658 60.51 -7.85 -11.95
CA PRO A 658 60.15 -8.35 -10.63
C PRO A 658 58.87 -7.70 -10.07
N ARG A 659 58.47 -6.52 -10.56
CA ARG A 659 57.20 -5.88 -10.20
C ARG A 659 56.00 -6.59 -10.83
N VAL A 660 56.07 -6.91 -12.13
CA VAL A 660 54.98 -7.60 -12.84
C VAL A 660 54.78 -9.02 -12.31
N VAL A 661 55.87 -9.71 -11.95
CA VAL A 661 55.82 -11.03 -11.29
C VAL A 661 55.20 -10.93 -9.88
N ALA A 662 55.48 -9.87 -9.12
CA ALA A 662 54.84 -9.64 -7.82
C ALA A 662 53.33 -9.42 -7.96
N GLU A 663 52.89 -8.61 -8.91
CA GLU A 663 51.45 -8.39 -9.18
C GLU A 663 50.73 -9.69 -9.58
N GLN A 664 51.29 -10.44 -10.54
CA GLN A 664 50.72 -11.74 -10.93
C GLN A 664 50.64 -12.71 -9.74
N THR A 665 51.60 -12.63 -8.80
CA THR A 665 51.57 -13.41 -7.56
C THR A 665 50.45 -12.95 -6.61
N LEU A 666 50.22 -11.64 -6.46
CA LEU A 666 49.11 -11.10 -5.67
C LEU A 666 47.74 -11.50 -6.23
N LEU A 667 47.56 -11.41 -7.56
CA LEU A 667 46.32 -11.82 -8.23
C LEU A 667 46.06 -13.33 -8.09
N GLN A 668 47.10 -14.16 -8.22
CA GLN A 668 47.00 -15.61 -7.96
C GLN A 668 46.66 -15.93 -6.50
N GLN A 669 47.23 -15.21 -5.53
CA GLN A 669 46.88 -15.36 -4.11
C GLN A 669 45.44 -14.93 -3.82
N ALA A 670 44.99 -13.79 -4.36
CA ALA A 670 43.61 -13.32 -4.24
C ALA A 670 42.62 -14.36 -4.82
N ARG A 671 42.93 -14.92 -6.00
CA ARG A 671 42.17 -16.00 -6.64
C ARG A 671 42.14 -17.28 -5.81
N ALA A 672 43.26 -17.66 -5.19
CA ALA A 672 43.36 -18.84 -4.33
C ALA A 672 42.56 -18.71 -3.02
N SER A 673 42.46 -17.50 -2.45
CA SER A 673 41.61 -17.26 -1.26
C SER A 673 40.10 -17.43 -1.50
N VAL A 674 39.64 -17.55 -2.76
CA VAL A 674 38.23 -17.80 -3.13
C VAL A 674 38.08 -19.21 -3.73
N GLY A 675 38.56 -20.20 -2.98
CA GLY A 675 38.51 -21.61 -3.34
C GLY A 675 37.10 -22.20 -3.24
N THR A 676 36.76 -23.08 -4.19
CA THR A 676 35.46 -23.78 -4.24
C THR A 676 35.35 -24.82 -3.13
N LEU A 677 34.65 -24.48 -2.04
CA LEU A 677 34.18 -25.45 -1.07
C LEU A 677 32.83 -26.02 -1.54
N GLU A 678 32.70 -27.34 -1.55
CA GLU A 678 31.44 -28.00 -1.89
C GLU A 678 30.44 -27.81 -0.73
N VAL A 679 29.35 -27.09 -0.99
CA VAL A 679 28.51 -26.52 0.07
C VAL A 679 27.46 -27.54 0.54
N PRO A 680 27.39 -27.88 1.85
CA PRO A 680 26.50 -28.93 2.35
C PRO A 680 25.02 -28.51 2.30
N THR A 681 24.16 -29.44 1.89
CA THR A 681 22.72 -29.19 1.69
C THR A 681 21.93 -29.24 3.01
N LEU A 682 20.88 -28.40 3.12
CA LEU A 682 20.00 -28.29 4.30
C LEU A 682 18.89 -29.37 4.33
N ALA A 683 19.17 -30.55 3.78
CA ALA A 683 18.19 -31.60 3.56
C ALA A 683 17.57 -32.13 4.88
N ASP A 684 18.38 -32.22 5.94
CA ASP A 684 17.91 -32.66 7.27
C ASP A 684 16.87 -31.70 7.87
N SER A 685 17.11 -30.39 7.76
CA SER A 685 16.17 -29.36 8.23
C SER A 685 14.88 -29.32 7.41
N LEU A 686 14.96 -29.44 6.09
CA LEU A 686 13.79 -29.48 5.20
C LEU A 686 12.94 -30.74 5.40
N ALA A 687 13.56 -31.91 5.57
CA ALA A 687 12.85 -33.16 5.88
C ALA A 687 12.15 -33.08 7.24
N ALA A 688 12.75 -32.42 8.24
CA ALA A 688 12.13 -32.19 9.53
C ALA A 688 10.96 -31.20 9.47
N ALA A 689 11.04 -30.14 8.65
CA ALA A 689 9.94 -29.21 8.42
C ALA A 689 8.71 -29.90 7.79
N ARG A 690 8.96 -30.69 6.75
CA ARG A 690 7.95 -31.51 6.04
C ARG A 690 7.38 -32.65 6.89
N GLY A 691 7.97 -32.94 8.06
CA GLY A 691 7.54 -34.03 8.93
C GLY A 691 7.84 -35.41 8.35
N GLN A 692 8.81 -35.50 7.44
CA GLN A 692 9.30 -36.74 6.83
C GLN A 692 10.58 -37.26 7.50
N GLY A 693 11.02 -36.60 8.58
CA GLY A 693 12.10 -37.11 9.43
C GLY A 693 11.71 -38.44 10.06
N LYS A 694 12.50 -39.49 9.78
CA LYS A 694 12.41 -40.75 10.52
C LYS A 694 12.63 -40.50 12.02
N GLU A 695 11.83 -41.17 12.85
CA GLU A 695 12.08 -41.33 14.29
C GLU A 695 13.29 -42.25 14.55
#